data_AF-A0A0C2MLR5-F1
#
_entry.id   AF-A0A0C2MLR5-F1
#
_cell.length_a   1.000
_cell.length_b   1.000
_cell.length_c   1.000
_cell.angle_alpha   90.00
_cell.angle_beta   90.00
_cell.angle_gamma   90.00
#
_symmetry.space_group_name_H-M   'P 1'
#
loop_
_entity.id
_entity.type
_entity.pdbx_description
1 polymer ?
#
loop_
_entity_poly.entity_id
_entity_poly.type
_entity_poly.pdbx_seq_one_letter_code
_entity_poly.pdbx_strand_id
1 'polypeptide(L)'
;MKKASIKLDVRSTYILWLNNVENDQRYMMMGKNILYYNFGDGIYPIRLNIFNIVLYLDPSSPHFYNILNLVSRLIQNNYPLHFGIVIITDFTNQESLSFSRAFVSLLRRSKVVSAMNYAQKVFENENAINLEKVVSFYKTIDTRDSYLITQNFHESDNFLKQSKEYFTNLGLVSTPTAVFNGEILSQELVQGDLIQALMIKYQKIVNELRKDLSEGTLRILKKTEDSFMAGREFYTRIKTEFFSQISNIPVLSSIKTNDCSDLKLLDRSGLYYCLLKSRIFYIPDPQPKFTIWLLVNPEKSTGIELINQVLSIEKNLHIRYGLIITSEPGTGVTVTDLMIDSLFNNRIEKDHLKQLIESPDLSRDDINLTQTRKILDDHKVYKNLFNVFNDGSYIIALHQKFPVTESDTFVASDFELISRIHLQRFQEFYARKINTLVKRRLGGVNNDLDETCFNDIITNILSYKFEKEIYELPDTTQFPEFLIDVPPRPGESYVKMHLFVNPLSDEVQKWAGLVKVIRKVINVDLRIFLIMDQMFGKSTSNRFYRYVLESDVRFKDSQVDPMMNTAVFDPLPQNALYTFHSETTQGWFIKSDFSNCDMDNINLEQSHMGCIGLYELEYLMVEGHAYDSRKGQPASGLQLVLGSKSNENMFDTIVIHNLGYFQFKVSPGDFHLSLKAGEYFDSYQIESIKSLTTGVLNAIPIDSFLGQLIKVKVLPKSKEKPEEDKPSSGWWKSLTE
;
A
#
# COMPACT_ATOMS: atom_id res chain seq x y z
N MET A 1 -8.44 -5.95 13.17
CA MET A 1 -7.70 -4.75 13.63
C MET A 1 -8.02 -3.62 12.68
N LYS A 2 -8.43 -2.45 13.18
CA LYS A 2 -8.83 -1.32 12.32
C LYS A 2 -7.62 -0.78 11.56
N LYS A 3 -7.77 -0.48 10.26
CA LYS A 3 -6.79 0.31 9.50
C LYS A 3 -6.64 1.65 10.23
N ALA A 4 -5.47 1.94 10.79
CA ALA A 4 -5.24 3.20 11.48
C ALA A 4 -5.46 4.36 10.49
N SER A 5 -6.49 5.19 10.72
CA SER A 5 -6.68 6.43 9.98
C SER A 5 -5.68 7.44 10.50
N ILE A 6 -4.63 7.69 9.72
CA ILE A 6 -3.60 8.65 10.06
C ILE A 6 -4.08 10.02 9.61
N LYS A 7 -4.15 10.96 10.54
CA LYS A 7 -4.62 12.32 10.28
C LYS A 7 -3.50 13.32 10.55
N LEU A 8 -3.30 14.25 9.63
CA LEU A 8 -2.35 15.37 9.74
C LEU A 8 -2.98 16.49 10.56
N ASP A 9 -2.25 17.04 11.51
CA ASP A 9 -2.62 18.30 12.14
C ASP A 9 -2.26 19.44 11.21
N VAL A 10 -3.27 20.08 10.63
CA VAL A 10 -3.09 21.20 9.68
C VAL A 10 -3.26 22.56 10.35
N ARG A 11 -3.50 22.64 11.66
CA ARG A 11 -3.77 23.92 12.32
C ARG A 11 -2.53 24.81 12.29
N SER A 12 -2.63 25.94 11.60
CA SER A 12 -1.54 26.93 11.54
C SER A 12 -2.07 28.32 11.22
N THR A 13 -1.24 29.32 11.54
CA THR A 13 -1.48 30.72 11.17
C THR A 13 -1.18 31.01 9.69
N TYR A 14 -0.61 30.04 8.97
CA TYR A 14 -0.20 30.18 7.57
C TYR A 14 -1.30 29.82 6.57
N ILE A 15 -2.43 29.27 7.05
CA ILE A 15 -3.60 28.99 6.23
C ILE A 15 -4.40 30.27 6.00
N LEU A 16 -4.64 30.58 4.73
CA LEU A 16 -5.54 31.66 4.32
C LEU A 16 -6.92 31.08 4.02
N TRP A 17 -7.91 31.39 4.85
CA TRP A 17 -9.28 30.90 4.70
C TRP A 17 -10.07 31.69 3.65
N LEU A 18 -10.76 30.97 2.76
CA LEU A 18 -11.49 31.54 1.62
C LEU A 18 -12.97 31.81 1.92
N ASN A 19 -13.53 31.08 2.87
CA ASN A 19 -14.90 31.23 3.34
C ASN A 19 -14.95 30.94 4.84
N ASN A 20 -16.04 31.29 5.51
CA ASN A 20 -16.29 30.91 6.90
C ASN A 20 -17.72 30.38 7.02
N VAL A 21 -17.87 29.06 7.21
CA VAL A 21 -19.17 28.38 7.25
C VAL A 21 -20.04 28.87 8.41
N GLU A 22 -19.44 29.30 9.51
CA GLU A 22 -20.18 29.74 10.70
C GLU A 22 -20.59 31.21 10.63
N ASN A 23 -19.79 32.07 10.01
CA ASN A 23 -19.97 33.53 10.09
C ASN A 23 -20.41 34.19 8.77
N ASP A 24 -20.17 33.59 7.61
CA ASP A 24 -20.53 34.22 6.34
C ASP A 24 -22.06 34.30 6.17
N GLN A 25 -22.53 35.43 5.64
CA GLN A 25 -23.96 35.66 5.35
C GLN A 25 -24.57 34.59 4.43
N ARG A 26 -23.75 34.01 3.53
CA ARG A 26 -24.14 32.97 2.58
C ARG A 26 -24.73 31.72 3.24
N TYR A 27 -24.26 31.37 4.44
CA TYR A 27 -24.67 30.15 5.16
C TYR A 27 -25.76 30.40 6.19
N MET A 28 -26.32 31.62 6.29
CA MET A 28 -27.31 31.97 7.31
C MET A 28 -28.61 31.15 7.22
N MET A 29 -29.00 30.70 6.04
CA MET A 29 -30.18 29.87 5.83
C MET A 29 -30.01 28.44 6.39
N MET A 30 -28.79 28.02 6.70
CA MET A 30 -28.48 26.69 7.20
C MET A 30 -28.66 26.59 8.72
N GLY A 31 -29.19 25.45 9.18
CA GLY A 31 -29.37 25.17 10.61
C GLY A 31 -28.05 24.86 11.32
N LYS A 32 -28.03 25.05 12.65
CA LYS A 32 -26.91 24.64 13.54
C LYS A 32 -27.15 23.32 14.26
N ASN A 33 -28.37 22.78 14.21
CA ASN A 33 -28.75 21.59 14.98
C ASN A 33 -28.50 20.31 14.17
N ILE A 34 -27.50 19.52 14.57
CA ILE A 34 -27.17 18.23 13.95
C ILE A 34 -28.29 17.18 14.15
N LEU A 35 -28.99 17.23 15.30
CA LEU A 35 -29.93 16.18 15.75
C LEU A 35 -31.18 16.00 14.88
N TYR A 36 -31.61 17.04 14.17
CA TYR A 36 -32.84 17.01 13.36
C TYR A 36 -32.61 16.52 11.94
N TYR A 37 -31.36 16.32 11.53
CA TYR A 37 -31.05 15.88 10.18
C TYR A 37 -31.05 14.35 10.10
N ASN A 38 -32.03 13.81 9.39
CA ASN A 38 -31.98 12.44 8.90
C ASN A 38 -30.91 12.41 7.81
N PHE A 39 -29.73 11.93 8.14
CA PHE A 39 -28.61 11.91 7.22
C PHE A 39 -28.91 10.92 6.06
N GLY A 40 -29.35 11.40 4.88
CA GLY A 40 -29.50 10.65 3.61
C GLY A 40 -28.18 10.37 2.85
N ASP A 41 -28.14 10.35 1.52
CA ASP A 41 -26.89 10.09 0.75
C ASP A 41 -26.17 11.36 0.23
N GLY A 42 -26.77 12.54 0.38
CA GLY A 42 -26.24 13.82 -0.10
C GLY A 42 -25.47 14.64 0.95
N ILE A 43 -24.93 15.79 0.52
CA ILE A 43 -24.30 16.79 1.40
C ILE A 43 -25.39 17.56 2.15
N TYR A 44 -25.21 17.74 3.46
CA TYR A 44 -26.20 18.39 4.32
C TYR A 44 -25.86 19.85 4.55
N PRO A 45 -26.82 20.76 4.36
CA PRO A 45 -26.62 22.17 4.61
C PRO A 45 -26.56 22.43 6.12
N ILE A 46 -25.36 22.36 6.71
CA ILE A 46 -25.12 22.63 8.12
C ILE A 46 -24.16 23.80 8.33
N ARG A 47 -24.53 24.69 9.25
CA ARG A 47 -23.77 25.89 9.60
C ARG A 47 -22.80 25.64 10.76
N LEU A 48 -21.95 24.63 10.62
CA LEU A 48 -20.94 24.27 11.62
C LEU A 48 -19.61 23.97 10.94
N ASN A 49 -18.50 24.38 11.55
CA ASN A 49 -17.16 24.11 11.04
C ASN A 49 -16.72 22.66 11.31
N ILE A 50 -17.32 21.72 10.59
CA ILE A 50 -17.06 20.27 10.71
C ILE A 50 -16.09 19.78 9.63
N PHE A 51 -16.21 20.31 8.40
CA PHE A 51 -15.50 19.80 7.22
C PHE A 51 -14.50 20.84 6.73
N ASN A 52 -13.22 20.61 7.01
CA ASN A 52 -12.10 21.49 6.68
C ASN A 52 -11.26 20.90 5.55
N ILE A 53 -10.94 21.75 4.57
CA ILE A 53 -10.12 21.41 3.40
C ILE A 53 -9.01 22.43 3.28
N VAL A 54 -7.76 21.98 3.41
CA VAL A 54 -6.58 22.83 3.22
C VAL A 54 -5.88 22.43 1.93
N LEU A 55 -5.70 23.39 1.02
CA LEU A 55 -5.09 23.21 -0.29
C LEU A 55 -3.68 23.79 -0.30
N TYR A 56 -2.70 22.95 -0.61
CA TYR A 56 -1.30 23.32 -0.79
C TYR A 56 -1.00 23.41 -2.28
N LEU A 57 -0.91 24.64 -2.79
CA LEU A 57 -0.86 24.91 -4.22
C LEU A 57 0.35 25.77 -4.59
N ASP A 58 1.00 25.38 -5.68
CA ASP A 58 2.03 26.18 -6.34
C ASP A 58 1.42 26.86 -7.57
N PRO A 59 1.47 28.20 -7.67
CA PRO A 59 0.98 28.95 -8.84
C PRO A 59 1.66 28.58 -10.16
N SER A 60 2.88 28.04 -10.14
CA SER A 60 3.55 27.52 -11.33
C SER A 60 2.96 26.21 -11.86
N SER A 61 2.13 25.52 -11.05
CA SER A 61 1.52 24.26 -11.45
C SER A 61 0.39 24.50 -12.48
N PRO A 62 0.31 23.71 -13.56
CA PRO A 62 -0.77 23.84 -14.55
C PRO A 62 -2.17 23.53 -13.96
N HIS A 63 -2.22 22.84 -12.82
CA HIS A 63 -3.47 22.49 -12.13
C HIS A 63 -3.96 23.58 -11.17
N PHE A 64 -3.12 24.59 -10.87
CA PHE A 64 -3.42 25.64 -9.89
C PHE A 64 -4.78 26.30 -10.15
N TYR A 65 -4.97 26.80 -11.37
CA TYR A 65 -6.18 27.55 -11.72
C TYR A 65 -7.43 26.66 -11.75
N ASN A 66 -7.32 25.43 -12.27
CA ASN A 66 -8.42 24.49 -12.33
C ASN A 66 -8.96 24.17 -10.92
N ILE A 67 -8.06 23.93 -9.96
CA ILE A 67 -8.42 23.68 -8.57
C ILE A 67 -9.06 24.92 -7.95
N LEU A 68 -8.47 26.10 -8.16
CA LEU A 68 -8.99 27.36 -7.61
C LEU A 68 -10.39 27.70 -8.14
N ASN A 69 -10.63 27.50 -9.44
CA ASN A 69 -11.93 27.70 -10.07
C ASN A 69 -12.98 26.72 -9.54
N LEU A 70 -12.61 25.44 -9.36
CA LEU A 70 -13.48 24.44 -8.76
C LEU A 70 -13.89 24.85 -7.34
N VAL A 71 -12.94 25.28 -6.51
CA VAL A 71 -13.21 25.75 -5.14
C VAL A 71 -14.12 26.98 -5.15
N SER A 72 -13.87 27.94 -6.04
CA SER A 72 -14.74 29.11 -6.20
C SER A 72 -16.18 28.70 -6.54
N ARG A 73 -16.38 27.74 -7.44
CA ARG A 73 -17.71 27.21 -7.78
C ARG A 73 -18.37 26.51 -6.59
N LEU A 74 -17.62 25.74 -5.80
CA LEU A 74 -18.15 25.08 -4.60
C LEU A 74 -18.61 26.11 -3.55
N ILE A 75 -17.84 27.18 -3.35
CA ILE A 75 -18.22 28.26 -2.44
C ILE A 75 -19.45 29.01 -2.95
N GLN A 76 -19.54 29.28 -4.26
CA GLN A 76 -20.70 29.94 -4.89
C GLN A 76 -21.98 29.10 -4.80
N ASN A 77 -21.86 27.78 -4.86
CA ASN A 77 -22.98 26.84 -4.72
C ASN A 77 -23.36 26.56 -3.25
N ASN A 78 -22.84 27.34 -2.30
CA ASN A 78 -23.13 27.24 -0.87
C ASN A 78 -22.83 25.85 -0.27
N TYR A 79 -21.79 25.16 -0.73
CA TYR A 79 -21.37 23.92 -0.06
C TYR A 79 -20.83 24.22 1.36
N PRO A 80 -21.24 23.46 2.40
CA PRO A 80 -20.84 23.67 3.80
C PRO A 80 -19.46 23.05 4.08
N LEU A 81 -18.48 23.43 3.27
CA LEU A 81 -17.08 23.02 3.37
C LEU A 81 -16.24 24.27 3.64
N HIS A 82 -15.33 24.19 4.61
CA HIS A 82 -14.44 25.28 4.98
C HIS A 82 -13.12 25.13 4.22
N PHE A 83 -12.85 26.05 3.28
CA PHE A 83 -11.69 25.99 2.38
C PHE A 83 -10.58 26.93 2.83
N GLY A 84 -9.40 26.38 3.06
CA GLY A 84 -8.15 27.09 3.28
C GLY A 84 -7.16 26.86 2.15
N ILE A 85 -6.34 27.86 1.85
CA ILE A 85 -5.25 27.79 0.87
C ILE A 85 -3.92 28.17 1.52
N VAL A 86 -2.87 27.42 1.16
CA VAL A 86 -1.47 27.68 1.46
C VAL A 86 -0.72 27.75 0.14
N ILE A 87 -0.13 28.91 -0.14
CA ILE A 87 0.65 29.13 -1.36
C ILE A 87 2.09 28.70 -1.11
N ILE A 88 2.61 27.86 -2.00
CA ILE A 88 3.99 27.37 -1.99
C ILE A 88 4.69 27.94 -3.22
N THR A 89 5.63 28.85 -3.00
CA THR A 89 6.37 29.49 -4.07
C THR A 89 7.77 28.92 -4.22
N ASP A 90 8.20 28.74 -5.47
CA ASP A 90 9.62 28.72 -5.75
C ASP A 90 10.16 30.14 -5.83
N PHE A 91 11.21 30.42 -5.06
CA PHE A 91 11.85 31.74 -5.02
C PHE A 91 12.76 31.98 -6.24
N THR A 92 13.05 30.93 -7.01
CA THR A 92 13.83 31.02 -8.26
C THR A 92 13.02 31.66 -9.39
N ASN A 93 11.71 31.41 -9.44
CA ASN A 93 10.84 31.89 -10.50
C ASN A 93 10.18 33.23 -10.14
N GLN A 94 10.59 34.30 -10.83
CA GLN A 94 10.08 35.66 -10.60
C GLN A 94 8.58 35.80 -10.91
N GLU A 95 8.05 35.06 -11.89
CA GLU A 95 6.63 35.08 -12.25
C GLU A 95 5.75 34.57 -11.10
N SER A 96 6.04 33.37 -10.60
CA SER A 96 5.32 32.75 -9.48
C SER A 96 5.44 33.57 -8.20
N LEU A 97 6.62 34.12 -7.93
CA LEU A 97 6.86 34.98 -6.77
C LEU A 97 6.02 36.26 -6.83
N SER A 98 6.01 36.94 -7.97
CA SER A 98 5.24 38.18 -8.15
C SER A 98 3.73 37.96 -8.00
N PHE A 99 3.20 36.90 -8.62
CA PHE A 99 1.79 36.51 -8.48
C PHE A 99 1.45 36.19 -7.02
N SER A 100 2.32 35.44 -6.34
CA SER A 100 2.07 35.01 -4.96
C SER A 100 2.11 36.15 -3.96
N ARG A 101 3.04 37.11 -4.15
CA ARG A 101 3.09 38.35 -3.36
C ARG A 101 1.78 39.12 -3.47
N ALA A 102 1.32 39.32 -4.71
CA ALA A 102 0.07 40.00 -5.03
C ALA A 102 -1.15 39.26 -4.46
N PHE A 103 -1.20 37.94 -4.60
CA PHE A 103 -2.33 37.14 -4.15
C PHE A 103 -2.42 37.11 -2.62
N VAL A 104 -1.29 36.92 -1.93
CA VAL A 104 -1.24 36.94 -0.45
C VAL A 104 -1.53 38.32 0.11
N SER A 105 -1.03 39.40 -0.51
CA SER A 105 -1.34 40.77 -0.06
C SER A 105 -2.83 41.06 -0.18
N LEU A 106 -3.45 40.65 -1.29
CA LEU A 106 -4.90 40.79 -1.50
C LEU A 106 -5.70 39.96 -0.51
N LEU A 107 -5.32 38.72 -0.22
CA LEU A 107 -6.04 37.89 0.77
C LEU A 107 -5.95 38.44 2.19
N ARG A 108 -4.84 39.08 2.56
CA ARG A 108 -4.64 39.66 3.91
C ARG A 108 -5.26 41.04 4.08
N ARG A 109 -5.19 41.89 3.04
CA ARG A 109 -5.61 43.31 3.11
C ARG A 109 -6.99 43.55 2.51
N SER A 110 -7.38 42.83 1.46
CA SER A 110 -8.64 42.99 0.73
C SER A 110 -9.60 41.81 0.97
N LYS A 111 -10.87 41.93 0.59
CA LYS A 111 -11.85 40.82 0.70
C LYS A 111 -11.47 39.69 -0.28
N VAL A 112 -11.65 38.43 0.12
CA VAL A 112 -11.35 37.21 -0.68
C VAL A 112 -11.84 37.28 -2.13
N VAL A 113 -12.98 37.93 -2.37
CA VAL A 113 -13.57 38.11 -3.71
C VAL A 113 -12.61 38.84 -4.67
N SER A 114 -11.89 39.86 -4.20
CA SER A 114 -10.94 40.61 -5.01
C SER A 114 -9.74 39.74 -5.40
N ALA A 115 -9.23 38.92 -4.49
CA ALA A 115 -8.14 37.98 -4.76
C ALA A 115 -8.55 36.90 -5.77
N MET A 116 -9.78 36.38 -5.67
CA MET A 116 -10.31 35.38 -6.61
C MET A 116 -10.50 35.97 -8.01
N ASN A 117 -11.06 37.18 -8.10
CA ASN A 117 -11.21 37.87 -9.39
C ASN A 117 -9.85 38.19 -10.01
N TYR A 118 -8.84 38.53 -9.20
CA TYR A 118 -7.47 38.72 -9.66
C TYR A 118 -6.91 37.43 -10.27
N ALA A 119 -7.01 36.30 -9.57
CA ALA A 119 -6.56 35.02 -10.08
C ALA A 119 -7.30 34.61 -11.37
N GLN A 120 -8.62 34.82 -11.46
CA GLN A 120 -9.39 34.55 -12.68
C GLN A 120 -8.91 35.36 -13.89
N LYS A 121 -8.58 36.64 -13.70
CA LYS A 121 -8.09 37.51 -14.77
C LYS A 121 -6.66 37.20 -15.21
N VAL A 122 -5.79 36.83 -14.26
CA VAL A 122 -4.39 36.49 -14.57
C VAL A 122 -4.30 35.20 -15.38
N PHE A 123 -5.12 34.20 -15.07
CA PHE A 123 -5.15 32.89 -15.73
C PHE A 123 -6.21 32.79 -16.86
N GLU A 124 -6.73 33.92 -17.33
CA GLU A 124 -7.69 33.93 -18.43
C GLU A 124 -6.98 33.55 -19.74
N ASN A 125 -7.41 32.43 -20.34
CA ASN A 125 -6.93 31.84 -21.62
C ASN A 125 -5.54 31.17 -21.61
N GLU A 126 -4.73 31.30 -20.55
CA GLU A 126 -3.40 30.67 -20.44
C GLU A 126 -3.20 30.06 -19.04
N ASN A 127 -2.69 28.83 -18.97
CA ASN A 127 -2.30 28.17 -17.71
C ASN A 127 -0.92 28.65 -17.20
N ALA A 128 -0.36 29.71 -17.78
CA ALA A 128 0.96 30.23 -17.49
C ALA A 128 0.88 31.67 -16.96
N ILE A 129 1.78 32.03 -16.04
CA ILE A 129 1.82 33.34 -15.41
C ILE A 129 2.62 34.30 -16.29
N ASN A 130 2.06 35.47 -16.61
CA ASN A 130 2.79 36.54 -17.31
C ASN A 130 2.96 37.75 -16.39
N LEU A 131 4.20 38.19 -16.18
CA LEU A 131 4.57 39.34 -15.34
C LEU A 131 3.79 40.62 -15.70
N GLU A 132 3.60 40.90 -16.98
CA GLU A 132 2.92 42.13 -17.43
C GLU A 132 1.43 42.12 -17.08
N LYS A 133 0.79 40.95 -17.18
CA LYS A 133 -0.61 40.73 -16.76
C LYS A 133 -0.73 40.89 -15.24
N VAL A 134 0.17 40.27 -14.47
CA VAL A 134 0.19 40.33 -13.00
C VAL A 134 0.24 41.79 -12.52
N VAL A 135 1.15 42.60 -13.10
CA VAL A 135 1.34 44.01 -12.69
C VAL A 135 0.20 44.90 -13.16
N SER A 136 -0.26 44.75 -14.41
CA SER A 136 -1.37 45.56 -14.94
C SER A 136 -2.67 45.34 -14.18
N PHE A 137 -3.03 44.09 -13.87
CA PHE A 137 -4.24 43.80 -13.12
C PHE A 137 -4.11 44.17 -11.65
N TYR A 138 -2.94 43.99 -11.03
CA TYR A 138 -2.77 44.43 -9.65
C TYR A 138 -2.92 45.95 -9.50
N LYS A 139 -2.40 46.74 -10.45
CA LYS A 139 -2.57 48.21 -10.50
C LYS A 139 -4.05 48.63 -10.51
N THR A 140 -4.95 47.82 -11.07
CA THR A 140 -6.40 48.14 -11.08
C THR A 140 -7.05 47.97 -9.70
N ILE A 141 -6.45 47.20 -8.80
CA ILE A 141 -7.01 46.84 -7.49
C ILE A 141 -6.35 47.65 -6.37
N ASP A 142 -5.01 47.71 -6.38
CA ASP A 142 -4.24 48.49 -5.40
C ASP A 142 -3.07 49.22 -6.10
N THR A 143 -3.18 50.54 -6.16
CA THR A 143 -2.21 51.41 -6.83
C THR A 143 -0.92 51.57 -6.01
N ARG A 144 -0.96 51.37 -4.68
CA ARG A 144 0.15 51.70 -3.76
C ARG A 144 1.28 50.67 -3.78
N ASP A 145 0.94 49.38 -3.91
CA ASP A 145 1.89 48.27 -3.81
C ASP A 145 2.34 47.71 -5.17
N SER A 146 1.80 48.23 -6.27
CA SER A 146 2.07 47.69 -7.61
C SER A 146 3.55 47.70 -8.01
N TYR A 147 4.34 48.64 -7.47
CA TYR A 147 5.78 48.74 -7.67
C TYR A 147 6.59 47.85 -6.70
N LEU A 148 6.01 47.45 -5.56
CA LEU A 148 6.70 46.67 -4.51
C LEU A 148 6.66 45.17 -4.79
N ILE A 149 5.69 44.69 -5.57
CA ILE A 149 5.55 43.26 -5.90
C ILE A 149 6.69 42.75 -6.77
N THR A 150 7.24 43.61 -7.64
CA THR A 150 8.36 43.29 -8.55
C THR A 150 9.73 43.60 -7.96
N GLN A 151 9.80 44.21 -6.77
CA GLN A 151 11.07 44.51 -6.10
C GLN A 151 11.70 43.29 -5.44
N ASN A 152 12.97 43.43 -5.04
CA ASN A 152 13.70 42.36 -4.36
C ASN A 152 13.13 42.00 -2.97
N PHE A 153 12.39 42.92 -2.33
CA PHE A 153 11.83 42.72 -1.00
C PHE A 153 10.37 43.15 -0.92
N HIS A 154 9.52 42.28 -0.40
CA HIS A 154 8.11 42.54 -0.13
C HIS A 154 7.71 42.01 1.26
N GLU A 155 6.75 42.66 1.94
CA GLU A 155 6.30 42.27 3.29
C GLU A 155 5.80 40.80 3.35
N SER A 156 5.16 40.33 2.27
CA SER A 156 4.69 38.95 2.12
C SER A 156 5.81 37.91 2.00
N ASP A 157 7.06 38.30 1.74
CA ASP A 157 8.16 37.33 1.51
C ASP A 157 8.47 36.51 2.75
N ASN A 158 8.42 37.13 3.93
CA ASN A 158 8.61 36.41 5.19
C ASN A 158 7.49 35.38 5.40
N PHE A 159 6.26 35.73 5.05
CA PHE A 159 5.12 34.82 5.14
C PHE A 159 5.24 33.65 4.15
N LEU A 160 5.68 33.91 2.92
CA LEU A 160 5.89 32.87 1.89
C LEU A 160 7.06 31.93 2.25
N LYS A 161 8.13 32.45 2.88
CA LYS A 161 9.23 31.61 3.38
C LYS A 161 8.73 30.70 4.51
N GLN A 162 8.00 31.26 5.46
CA GLN A 162 7.42 30.51 6.57
C GLN A 162 6.36 29.51 6.11
N SER A 163 5.56 29.82 5.08
CA SER A 163 4.58 28.88 4.52
C SER A 163 5.27 27.70 3.83
N LYS A 164 6.39 27.95 3.15
CA LYS A 164 7.23 26.89 2.56
C LYS A 164 7.88 26.01 3.64
N GLU A 165 8.42 26.61 4.69
CA GLU A 165 8.96 25.87 5.85
C GLU A 165 7.86 25.07 6.57
N TYR A 166 6.66 25.63 6.70
CA TYR A 166 5.51 24.92 7.26
C TYR A 166 5.15 23.69 6.42
N PHE A 167 5.09 23.84 5.09
CA PHE A 167 4.83 22.73 4.17
C PHE A 167 5.88 21.63 4.27
N THR A 168 7.18 21.98 4.32
CA THR A 168 8.26 21.00 4.47
C THR A 168 8.23 20.34 5.85
N ASN A 169 7.88 21.08 6.92
CA ASN A 169 7.73 20.57 8.28
C ASN A 169 6.60 19.54 8.39
N LEU A 170 5.48 19.74 7.67
CA LEU A 170 4.40 18.76 7.58
C LEU A 170 4.81 17.44 6.91
N GLY A 171 5.94 17.40 6.19
CA GLY A 171 6.45 16.20 5.52
C GLY A 171 5.82 15.94 4.14
N LEU A 172 5.16 16.94 3.57
CA LEU A 172 4.59 16.88 2.23
C LEU A 172 5.69 17.19 1.19
N VAL A 173 5.77 16.37 0.14
CA VAL A 173 6.87 16.45 -0.86
C VAL A 173 6.42 17.15 -2.15
N SER A 174 5.21 16.86 -2.62
CA SER A 174 4.73 17.32 -3.92
C SER A 174 3.47 18.18 -3.84
N THR A 175 3.38 19.15 -4.74
CA THR A 175 2.20 19.97 -5.01
C THR A 175 1.62 19.63 -6.39
N PRO A 176 0.29 19.66 -6.59
CA PRO A 176 -0.75 20.06 -5.64
C PRO A 176 -1.11 18.96 -4.62
N THR A 177 -1.33 19.34 -3.36
CA THR A 177 -1.81 18.43 -2.31
C THR A 177 -2.99 19.05 -1.55
N ALA A 178 -4.04 18.28 -1.29
CA ALA A 178 -5.16 18.68 -0.44
C ALA A 178 -5.21 17.83 0.82
N VAL A 179 -5.66 18.41 1.92
CA VAL A 179 -5.87 17.72 3.18
C VAL A 179 -7.30 17.97 3.66
N PHE A 180 -8.09 16.91 3.80
CA PHE A 180 -9.49 16.93 4.24
C PHE A 180 -9.61 16.37 5.66
N ASN A 181 -9.92 17.21 6.65
CA ASN A 181 -9.96 16.85 8.08
C ASN A 181 -8.74 16.02 8.54
N GLY A 182 -7.55 16.39 8.05
CA GLY A 182 -6.28 15.72 8.32
C GLY A 182 -5.94 14.55 7.37
N GLU A 183 -6.85 14.03 6.56
CA GLU A 183 -6.51 12.99 5.58
C GLU A 183 -6.01 13.60 4.25
N ILE A 184 -4.88 13.10 3.72
CA ILE A 184 -4.23 13.61 2.49
C ILE A 184 -4.94 13.08 1.23
N LEU A 185 -5.13 13.96 0.21
CA LEU A 185 -5.82 13.72 -1.07
C LEU A 185 -4.94 14.09 -2.30
N SER A 186 -3.67 13.65 -2.34
CA SER A 186 -2.72 14.10 -3.39
C SER A 186 -3.01 13.52 -4.78
N GLN A 187 -3.30 12.22 -4.88
CA GLN A 187 -3.49 11.54 -6.18
C GLN A 187 -4.81 11.93 -6.86
N GLU A 188 -5.87 12.13 -6.08
CA GLU A 188 -7.22 12.43 -6.56
C GLU A 188 -7.32 13.84 -7.17
N LEU A 189 -6.48 14.77 -6.70
CA LEU A 189 -6.39 16.13 -7.25
C LEU A 189 -5.80 16.17 -8.66
N VAL A 190 -4.76 15.37 -8.91
CA VAL A 190 -4.08 15.32 -10.21
C VAL A 190 -4.98 14.67 -11.25
N GLN A 191 -5.82 13.71 -10.83
CA GLN A 191 -6.75 12.97 -11.69
C GLN A 191 -8.04 13.76 -12.00
N GLY A 192 -8.31 14.86 -11.30
CA GLY A 192 -9.52 15.67 -11.50
C GLY A 192 -10.77 15.15 -10.78
N ASP A 193 -10.64 14.08 -10.00
CA ASP A 193 -11.75 13.40 -9.30
C ASP A 193 -12.01 13.95 -7.88
N LEU A 194 -11.53 15.17 -7.59
CA LEU A 194 -11.60 15.78 -6.26
C LEU A 194 -13.01 15.74 -5.66
N ILE A 195 -14.05 15.99 -6.45
CA ILE A 195 -15.44 16.00 -5.96
C ILE A 195 -15.84 14.60 -5.46
N GLN A 196 -15.52 13.55 -6.22
CA GLN A 196 -15.88 12.18 -5.86
C GLN A 196 -15.14 11.73 -4.60
N ALA A 197 -13.85 12.02 -4.52
CA ALA A 197 -13.03 11.75 -3.33
C ALA A 197 -13.59 12.46 -2.09
N LEU A 198 -13.93 13.75 -2.22
CA LEU A 198 -14.56 14.53 -1.17
C LEU A 198 -15.89 13.92 -0.74
N MET A 199 -16.71 13.42 -1.68
CA MET A 199 -18.00 12.82 -1.34
C MET A 199 -17.86 11.53 -0.54
N ILE A 200 -16.94 10.64 -0.93
CA ILE A 200 -16.68 9.39 -0.21
C ILE A 200 -16.21 9.71 1.23
N LYS A 201 -15.28 10.66 1.37
CA LYS A 201 -14.76 11.04 2.70
C LYS A 201 -15.80 11.76 3.55
N TYR A 202 -16.59 12.63 2.93
CA TYR A 202 -17.70 13.30 3.57
C TYR A 202 -18.70 12.27 4.16
N GLN A 203 -19.12 11.28 3.36
CA GLN A 203 -20.02 10.22 3.81
C GLN A 203 -19.43 9.38 4.95
N LYS A 204 -18.11 9.09 4.91
CA LYS A 204 -17.42 8.40 6.00
C LYS A 204 -17.52 9.18 7.32
N ILE A 205 -17.19 10.47 7.31
CA ILE A 205 -17.27 11.32 8.52
C ILE A 205 -18.71 11.44 9.01
N VAL A 206 -19.66 11.58 8.09
CA VAL A 206 -21.09 11.58 8.44
C VAL A 206 -21.49 10.28 9.13
N ASN A 207 -21.05 9.12 8.63
CA ASN A 207 -21.35 7.83 9.26
C ASN A 207 -20.71 7.70 10.65
N GLU A 208 -19.50 8.23 10.84
CA GLU A 208 -18.87 8.33 12.18
C GLU A 208 -19.72 9.20 13.11
N LEU A 209 -20.19 10.37 12.65
CA LEU A 209 -21.07 11.24 13.43
C LEU A 209 -22.43 10.58 13.73
N ARG A 210 -23.04 9.86 12.78
CA ARG A 210 -24.27 9.09 13.00
C ARG A 210 -24.08 8.05 14.10
N LYS A 211 -22.96 7.34 14.07
CA LYS A 211 -22.62 6.35 15.09
C LYS A 211 -22.46 7.01 16.46
N ASP A 212 -21.68 8.07 16.57
CA ASP A 212 -21.51 8.79 17.84
C ASP A 212 -22.85 9.37 18.36
N LEU A 213 -23.77 9.79 17.46
CA LEU A 213 -25.12 10.24 17.83
C LEU A 213 -25.93 9.09 18.41
N SER A 214 -25.92 7.92 17.75
CA SER A 214 -26.67 6.74 18.21
C SER A 214 -26.17 6.21 19.55
N GLU A 215 -24.87 6.33 19.82
CA GLU A 215 -24.26 5.92 21.08
C GLU A 215 -24.45 6.95 22.20
N GLY A 216 -25.02 8.13 21.89
CA GLY A 216 -25.21 9.22 22.85
C GLY A 216 -23.91 9.87 23.33
N THR A 217 -22.79 9.63 22.66
CA THR A 217 -21.45 10.11 23.03
C THR A 217 -21.18 11.54 22.54
N LEU A 218 -22.00 12.08 21.64
CA LEU A 218 -21.82 13.42 21.11
C LEU A 218 -22.16 14.53 22.10
N ARG A 219 -21.11 15.14 22.65
CA ARG A 219 -21.17 16.48 23.23
C ARG A 219 -21.16 17.54 22.11
N ILE A 220 -22.34 17.83 21.56
CA ILE A 220 -22.58 18.74 20.42
C ILE A 220 -21.90 20.12 20.58
N LEU A 221 -21.76 20.60 21.82
CA LEU A 221 -21.21 21.93 22.12
C LEU A 221 -19.68 22.05 22.06
N LYS A 222 -18.93 20.96 21.83
CA LYS A 222 -17.45 21.02 21.86
C LYS A 222 -16.75 20.76 20.54
N LYS A 223 -17.38 20.15 19.52
CA LYS A 223 -16.73 19.82 18.23
C LYS A 223 -16.75 21.00 17.22
N THR A 224 -15.93 22.04 17.46
CA THR A 224 -15.37 22.89 16.39
C THR A 224 -14.19 22.16 15.71
N GLU A 225 -13.55 22.76 14.70
CA GLU A 225 -12.27 22.30 14.13
C GLU A 225 -11.30 21.84 15.24
N ASP A 226 -11.20 22.61 16.33
CA ASP A 226 -10.35 22.28 17.46
C ASP A 226 -10.66 20.94 18.12
N SER A 227 -11.91 20.48 18.14
CA SER A 227 -12.28 19.23 18.81
C SER A 227 -12.51 18.06 17.87
N PHE A 228 -12.64 18.28 16.56
CA PHE A 228 -12.41 17.20 15.58
C PHE A 228 -10.91 16.91 15.47
N MET A 229 -10.05 17.93 15.65
CA MET A 229 -8.59 17.84 15.58
C MET A 229 -7.89 17.63 16.96
N ALA A 230 -8.58 17.76 18.11
CA ALA A 230 -8.01 17.56 19.46
C ALA A 230 -7.80 16.08 19.87
N GLY A 231 -7.97 15.13 18.94
CA GLY A 231 -7.71 13.72 19.22
C GLY A 231 -6.22 13.40 19.32
N ARG A 232 -5.85 12.34 20.04
CA ARG A 232 -4.47 11.81 20.07
C ARG A 232 -4.03 11.15 18.75
N GLU A 233 -4.88 11.17 17.73
CA GLU A 233 -4.70 10.53 16.43
C GLU A 233 -4.14 11.45 15.34
N PHE A 234 -3.89 12.72 15.67
CA PHE A 234 -3.33 13.70 14.75
C PHE A 234 -1.80 13.80 14.89
N TYR A 235 -1.13 13.89 13.74
CA TYR A 235 0.33 13.96 13.63
C TYR A 235 0.77 15.30 13.05
N THR A 236 1.83 15.87 13.60
CA THR A 236 2.37 17.17 13.16
C THR A 236 3.20 17.08 11.89
N ARG A 237 3.67 15.88 11.54
CA ARG A 237 4.45 15.57 10.34
C ARG A 237 4.08 14.18 9.84
N ILE A 238 3.85 14.04 8.54
CA ILE A 238 3.55 12.78 7.88
C ILE A 238 4.30 12.71 6.55
N LYS A 239 5.24 11.78 6.45
CA LYS A 239 5.77 11.35 5.14
C LYS A 239 4.84 10.33 4.50
N THR A 240 4.29 10.66 3.33
CA THR A 240 3.36 9.80 2.60
C THR A 240 4.01 8.53 2.03
N GLU A 241 5.33 8.56 1.84
CA GLU A 241 6.15 7.42 1.36
C GLU A 241 6.06 6.20 2.27
N PHE A 242 5.88 6.40 3.59
CA PHE A 242 5.65 5.31 4.55
C PHE A 242 4.36 4.54 4.29
N PHE A 243 3.47 5.04 3.43
CA PHE A 243 2.17 4.43 3.13
C PHE A 243 2.02 3.99 1.68
N SER A 244 2.83 4.53 0.76
CA SER A 244 2.69 4.29 -0.68
C SER A 244 3.41 3.02 -1.14
N GLN A 245 4.43 2.56 -0.42
CA GLN A 245 5.27 1.45 -0.85
C GLN A 245 4.91 0.13 -0.18
N ILE A 246 4.00 -0.60 -0.82
CA ILE A 246 3.73 -2.01 -0.53
C ILE A 246 4.80 -2.87 -1.22
N SER A 247 6.03 -2.83 -0.70
CA SER A 247 6.95 -3.95 -0.92
C SER A 247 6.94 -4.76 0.37
N ASN A 248 6.06 -5.78 0.39
CA ASN A 248 5.97 -6.68 1.52
C ASN A 248 7.30 -7.42 1.63
N ILE A 249 7.97 -7.25 2.76
CA ILE A 249 9.08 -8.11 3.16
C ILE A 249 8.55 -9.55 3.15
N PRO A 250 9.33 -10.55 2.72
CA PRO A 250 8.90 -11.94 2.77
C PRO A 250 8.46 -12.31 4.19
N VAL A 251 7.22 -12.75 4.30
CA VAL A 251 6.61 -13.09 5.59
C VAL A 251 7.17 -14.41 6.08
N LEU A 252 7.53 -14.44 7.36
CA LEU A 252 7.95 -15.64 8.06
C LEU A 252 6.76 -16.59 8.24
N SER A 253 6.89 -17.82 7.76
CA SER A 253 5.85 -18.86 7.89
C SER A 253 5.95 -19.63 9.20
N SER A 254 7.16 -19.85 9.70
CA SER A 254 7.50 -20.51 10.96
C SER A 254 8.91 -20.07 11.36
N ILE A 255 9.37 -20.38 12.57
CA ILE A 255 10.77 -20.19 12.97
C ILE A 255 11.27 -21.50 13.54
N LYS A 256 12.35 -22.01 12.95
CA LYS A 256 13.11 -23.13 13.50
C LYS A 256 14.33 -22.56 14.22
N THR A 257 14.54 -22.99 15.46
CA THR A 257 15.78 -22.71 16.18
C THR A 257 16.89 -23.51 15.51
N ASN A 258 17.74 -22.83 14.76
CA ASN A 258 18.82 -23.43 13.99
C ASN A 258 20.18 -22.93 14.49
N ASP A 259 21.21 -23.72 14.21
CA ASP A 259 22.59 -23.31 14.48
C ASP A 259 23.01 -22.19 13.52
N CYS A 260 23.61 -21.12 14.05
CA CYS A 260 23.93 -19.90 13.29
C CYS A 260 25.36 -19.90 12.76
N SER A 261 26.00 -21.07 12.63
CA SER A 261 27.37 -21.18 12.13
C SER A 261 27.47 -20.87 10.63
N ASP A 262 26.52 -21.37 9.84
CA ASP A 262 26.52 -21.26 8.37
C ASP A 262 25.23 -20.61 7.85
N LEU A 263 25.23 -19.28 7.77
CA LEU A 263 24.05 -18.52 7.36
C LEU A 263 23.58 -18.86 5.93
N LYS A 264 24.48 -19.25 5.02
CA LYS A 264 24.16 -19.52 3.60
C LYS A 264 23.25 -20.73 3.38
N LEU A 265 23.20 -21.67 4.32
CA LEU A 265 22.39 -22.90 4.24
C LEU A 265 21.02 -22.75 4.89
N LEU A 266 20.79 -21.64 5.60
CA LEU A 266 19.56 -21.42 6.35
C LEU A 266 18.43 -20.98 5.42
N ASP A 267 17.23 -21.45 5.74
CA ASP A 267 16.01 -20.91 5.17
C ASP A 267 15.76 -19.48 5.70
N ARG A 268 14.84 -18.74 5.08
CA ARG A 268 14.53 -17.36 5.47
C ARG A 268 14.17 -17.23 6.96
N SER A 269 13.53 -18.25 7.53
CA SER A 269 13.16 -18.24 8.93
C SER A 269 14.33 -18.40 9.89
N GLY A 270 15.23 -19.35 9.60
CA GLY A 270 16.48 -19.51 10.34
C GLY A 270 17.37 -18.28 10.21
N LEU A 271 17.43 -17.67 9.02
CA LEU A 271 18.16 -16.42 8.79
C LEU A 271 17.65 -15.28 9.67
N TYR A 272 16.33 -15.08 9.75
CA TYR A 272 15.76 -14.03 10.61
C TYR A 272 15.99 -14.31 12.10
N TYR A 273 15.91 -15.58 12.51
CA TYR A 273 16.26 -15.99 13.88
C TYR A 273 17.72 -15.64 14.21
N CYS A 274 18.66 -15.99 13.33
CA CYS A 274 20.07 -15.68 13.52
C CYS A 274 20.35 -14.17 13.49
N LEU A 275 19.64 -13.40 12.65
CA LEU A 275 19.69 -11.95 12.64
C LEU A 275 19.23 -11.33 13.97
N LEU A 276 18.21 -11.90 14.61
CA LEU A 276 17.77 -11.45 15.93
C LEU A 276 18.76 -11.84 17.03
N LYS A 277 19.51 -12.93 16.84
CA LYS A 277 20.54 -13.42 17.78
C LYS A 277 21.87 -12.68 17.67
N SER A 278 22.21 -12.11 16.51
CA SER A 278 23.51 -11.46 16.25
C SER A 278 23.74 -10.17 17.05
N ARG A 279 22.75 -9.68 17.80
CA ARG A 279 22.82 -8.51 18.71
C ARG A 279 23.25 -7.20 18.03
N ILE A 280 22.97 -7.03 16.74
CA ILE A 280 23.33 -5.83 15.96
C ILE A 280 22.32 -4.69 16.21
N PHE A 281 22.16 -4.29 17.47
CA PHE A 281 21.08 -3.40 17.91
C PHE A 281 21.57 -2.21 18.71
N TYR A 282 21.21 -1.01 18.27
CA TYR A 282 21.16 0.17 19.12
C TYR A 282 19.85 0.20 19.91
N ILE A 283 19.95 0.29 21.24
CA ILE A 283 18.81 0.26 22.16
C ILE A 283 18.76 1.60 22.92
N PRO A 284 17.90 2.55 22.51
CA PRO A 284 17.71 3.80 23.24
C PRO A 284 16.89 3.63 24.53
N ASP A 285 16.08 2.57 24.65
CA ASP A 285 15.17 2.32 25.78
C ASP A 285 15.41 0.92 26.37
N PRO A 286 15.53 0.76 27.71
CA PRO A 286 15.72 -0.54 28.37
C PRO A 286 14.62 -1.59 28.08
N GLN A 287 13.42 -1.19 27.66
CA GLN A 287 12.34 -2.12 27.32
C GLN A 287 11.72 -1.82 25.93
N PRO A 288 12.44 -2.12 24.84
CA PRO A 288 11.90 -1.92 23.50
C PRO A 288 10.67 -2.81 23.28
N LYS A 289 9.76 -2.41 22.38
CA LYS A 289 8.58 -3.21 22.01
C LYS A 289 8.70 -3.83 20.63
N PHE A 290 9.47 -3.22 19.75
CA PHE A 290 9.71 -3.71 18.38
C PHE A 290 11.01 -3.12 17.80
N THR A 291 11.44 -3.65 16.66
CA THR A 291 12.66 -3.25 15.95
C THR A 291 12.38 -2.55 14.62
N ILE A 292 13.10 -1.47 14.37
CA ILE A 292 13.26 -0.86 13.04
C ILE A 292 14.63 -1.27 12.50
N TRP A 293 14.69 -1.85 11.30
CA TRP A 293 15.97 -2.19 10.67
C TRP A 293 16.40 -1.07 9.72
N LEU A 294 17.64 -0.62 9.88
CA LEU A 294 18.28 0.40 9.06
C LEU A 294 19.36 -0.29 8.23
N LEU A 295 19.16 -0.34 6.93
CA LEU A 295 20.16 -0.80 5.98
C LEU A 295 20.85 0.45 5.46
N VAL A 296 22.12 0.67 5.80
CA VAL A 296 22.80 1.92 5.46
C VAL A 296 24.15 1.64 4.83
N ASN A 297 24.51 2.50 3.88
CA ASN A 297 25.87 2.61 3.40
C ASN A 297 26.54 3.80 4.10
N PRO A 298 27.44 3.59 5.07
CA PRO A 298 28.08 4.68 5.80
C PRO A 298 29.11 5.44 4.95
N GLU A 299 29.41 5.02 3.72
CA GLU A 299 30.23 5.79 2.78
C GLU A 299 29.42 6.90 2.08
N LYS A 300 28.08 6.83 2.12
CA LYS A 300 27.19 7.83 1.54
C LYS A 300 26.72 8.81 2.60
N SER A 301 26.61 10.08 2.25
CA SER A 301 26.09 11.14 3.12
C SER A 301 24.71 10.81 3.69
N THR A 302 23.85 10.20 2.88
CA THR A 302 22.50 9.76 3.28
C THR A 302 22.53 8.70 4.39
N GLY A 303 23.49 7.76 4.33
CA GLY A 303 23.65 6.74 5.36
C GLY A 303 24.07 7.34 6.70
N ILE A 304 25.03 8.26 6.66
CA ILE A 304 25.53 8.97 7.85
C ILE A 304 24.43 9.84 8.47
N GLU A 305 23.68 10.58 7.65
CA GLU A 305 22.59 11.43 8.12
C GLU A 305 21.52 10.60 8.84
N LEU A 306 21.12 9.46 8.28
CA LEU A 306 20.16 8.54 8.91
C LEU A 306 20.64 8.03 10.27
N ILE A 307 21.92 7.63 10.36
CA ILE A 307 22.51 7.17 11.62
C ILE A 307 22.49 8.31 12.65
N ASN A 308 22.89 9.51 12.27
CA ASN A 308 22.90 10.69 13.15
C ASN A 308 21.51 11.04 13.67
N GLN A 309 20.50 10.97 12.80
CA GLN A 309 19.10 11.22 13.20
C GLN A 309 18.62 10.19 14.22
N VAL A 310 18.95 8.91 14.03
CA VAL A 310 18.58 7.84 14.97
C VAL A 310 19.32 7.98 16.30
N LEU A 311 20.60 8.35 16.26
CA LEU A 311 21.40 8.64 17.46
C LEU A 311 20.95 9.92 18.19
N SER A 312 20.29 10.86 17.51
CA SER A 312 19.73 12.07 18.14
C SER A 312 18.48 11.80 18.97
N ILE A 313 17.84 10.64 18.79
CA ILE A 313 16.61 10.27 19.49
C ILE A 313 16.93 9.92 20.95
N GLU A 314 16.57 10.82 21.86
CA GLU A 314 16.69 10.63 23.31
C GLU A 314 15.38 10.24 23.98
N LYS A 315 14.27 10.32 23.24
CA LYS A 315 12.94 10.01 23.77
C LYS A 315 12.77 8.49 23.91
N ASN A 316 12.07 8.09 24.96
CA ASN A 316 11.59 6.73 25.09
C ASN A 316 10.47 6.47 24.06
N LEU A 317 10.86 5.94 22.89
CA LEU A 317 9.94 5.55 21.84
C LEU A 317 9.57 4.05 21.89
N HIS A 318 10.10 3.29 22.86
CA HIS A 318 10.01 1.82 22.90
C HIS A 318 10.48 1.13 21.59
N ILE A 319 11.48 1.71 20.91
CA ILE A 319 12.04 1.18 19.66
C ILE A 319 13.44 0.65 19.90
N ARG A 320 13.75 -0.49 19.28
CA ARG A 320 15.11 -0.97 19.04
C ARG A 320 15.50 -0.68 17.60
N TYR A 321 16.70 -0.17 17.35
CA TYR A 321 17.20 0.08 16.00
C TYR A 321 18.23 -0.97 15.63
N GLY A 322 17.91 -1.83 14.67
CA GLY A 322 18.86 -2.79 14.10
C GLY A 322 19.63 -2.15 12.96
N LEU A 323 20.95 -2.31 12.92
CA LEU A 323 21.79 -1.72 11.87
C LEU A 323 22.37 -2.81 10.97
N ILE A 324 22.18 -2.71 9.66
CA ILE A 324 22.75 -3.61 8.67
C ILE A 324 23.52 -2.76 7.67
N ILE A 325 24.77 -3.12 7.42
CA ILE A 325 25.64 -2.36 6.51
C ILE A 325 25.50 -2.93 5.09
N THR A 326 25.28 -2.05 4.11
CA THR A 326 25.07 -2.44 2.71
C THR A 326 26.31 -2.31 1.82
N SER A 327 27.38 -1.67 2.29
CA SER A 327 28.61 -1.43 1.52
C SER A 327 29.32 -2.72 1.11
N GLU A 328 30.07 -2.64 0.01
CA GLU A 328 31.00 -3.69 -0.40
C GLU A 328 32.35 -3.56 0.33
N PRO A 329 33.06 -4.68 0.60
CA PRO A 329 34.37 -4.61 1.23
C PRO A 329 35.37 -3.91 0.32
N GLY A 330 35.89 -2.77 0.77
CA GLY A 330 37.00 -2.07 0.12
C GLY A 330 38.35 -2.79 0.27
N THR A 331 39.34 -2.36 -0.51
CA THR A 331 40.71 -2.88 -0.46
C THR A 331 41.55 -2.30 0.70
N GLY A 332 41.06 -1.28 1.41
CA GLY A 332 41.70 -0.65 2.57
C GLY A 332 40.74 -0.48 3.76
N VAL A 333 41.22 0.14 4.86
CA VAL A 333 40.37 0.48 6.03
C VAL A 333 39.39 1.58 5.61
N THR A 334 38.11 1.22 5.53
CA THR A 334 37.03 2.16 5.20
C THR A 334 36.34 2.66 6.47
N VAL A 335 35.53 3.73 6.35
CA VAL A 335 34.62 4.18 7.43
C VAL A 335 33.69 3.03 7.86
N THR A 336 33.37 2.12 6.94
CA THR A 336 32.53 0.94 7.20
C THR A 336 33.23 -0.04 8.16
N ASP A 337 34.54 -0.27 7.97
CA ASP A 337 35.33 -1.16 8.83
C ASP A 337 35.49 -0.60 10.25
N LEU A 338 35.72 0.72 10.36
CA LEU A 338 35.77 1.44 11.63
C LEU A 338 34.44 1.36 12.38
N MET A 339 33.33 1.52 11.65
CA MET A 339 31.99 1.45 12.23
C MET A 339 31.67 0.02 12.70
N ILE A 340 32.00 -1.01 11.92
CA ILE A 340 31.81 -2.41 12.32
C ILE A 340 32.65 -2.73 13.55
N ASP A 341 33.93 -2.37 13.57
CA ASP A 341 34.78 -2.64 14.73
C ASP A 341 34.23 -1.99 16.01
N SER A 342 33.83 -0.72 15.91
CA SER A 342 33.21 0.02 17.02
C SER A 342 31.85 -0.55 17.45
N LEU A 343 31.04 -1.09 16.55
CA LEU A 343 29.71 -1.62 16.89
C LEU A 343 29.77 -3.00 17.55
N PHE A 344 30.78 -3.81 17.20
CA PHE A 344 30.84 -5.22 17.57
C PHE A 344 31.79 -5.51 18.73
N ASN A 345 32.88 -4.74 18.90
CA ASN A 345 33.87 -4.98 19.96
C ASN A 345 33.62 -4.11 21.21
N ASN A 346 33.23 -2.85 21.04
CA ASN A 346 32.87 -1.97 22.14
C ASN A 346 31.33 -1.85 22.19
N ARG A 347 30.72 -2.18 23.33
CA ARG A 347 29.27 -2.04 23.52
C ARG A 347 28.84 -0.65 23.04
N ILE A 348 27.77 -0.57 22.25
CA ILE A 348 27.31 0.63 21.57
C ILE A 348 27.09 1.77 22.57
N GLU A 349 28.10 2.61 22.79
CA GLU A 349 27.99 3.85 23.52
C GLU A 349 27.78 4.98 22.49
N LYS A 350 26.63 5.64 22.63
CA LYS A 350 26.11 6.70 21.76
C LYS A 350 27.15 7.79 21.46
N ASP A 351 28.03 8.08 22.43
CA ASP A 351 29.02 9.14 22.34
C ASP A 351 30.24 8.74 21.47
N HIS A 352 30.61 7.45 21.46
CA HIS A 352 31.72 6.95 20.66
C HIS A 352 31.37 6.91 19.16
N LEU A 353 30.12 6.51 18.82
CA LEU A 353 29.63 6.53 17.44
C LEU A 353 29.50 7.95 16.88
N LYS A 354 29.07 8.93 17.68
CA LYS A 354 29.02 10.33 17.25
C LYS A 354 30.42 10.89 16.98
N GLN A 355 31.39 10.60 17.85
CA GLN A 355 32.79 11.02 17.66
C GLN A 355 33.43 10.42 16.41
N LEU A 356 33.13 9.15 16.09
CA LEU A 356 33.59 8.48 14.87
C LEU A 356 33.03 9.11 13.59
N ILE A 357 31.78 9.58 13.64
CA ILE A 357 31.10 10.22 12.50
C ILE A 357 31.59 11.67 12.31
N GLU A 358 31.85 12.39 13.39
CA GLU A 358 32.30 13.80 13.36
C GLU A 358 33.81 13.93 13.06
N SER A 359 34.63 12.93 13.41
CA SER A 359 36.07 12.89 13.13
C SER A 359 36.55 11.46 12.82
N PRO A 360 36.74 11.07 11.55
CA PRO A 360 37.17 9.72 11.15
C PRO A 360 38.67 9.43 11.41
N ASP A 361 39.37 10.23 12.22
CA ASP A 361 40.83 10.16 12.43
C ASP A 361 41.25 9.28 13.63
N LEU A 362 40.46 8.26 13.98
CA LEU A 362 40.87 7.28 14.99
C LEU A 362 41.98 6.36 14.44
N SER A 363 42.97 6.09 15.30
CA SER A 363 44.20 5.34 15.00
C SER A 363 43.90 4.01 14.29
N ARG A 364 44.33 3.91 13.03
CA ARG A 364 44.07 2.79 12.10
C ARG A 364 44.75 1.46 12.47
N ASP A 365 45.48 1.41 13.58
CA ASP A 365 46.47 0.36 13.83
C ASP A 365 45.95 -0.86 14.62
N ASP A 366 44.74 -0.83 15.18
CA ASP A 366 44.20 -1.93 16.04
C ASP A 366 42.97 -2.68 15.48
N ILE A 367 42.56 -2.43 14.22
CA ILE A 367 41.32 -3.01 13.68
C ILE A 367 41.55 -4.45 13.18
N ASN A 368 40.80 -5.41 13.71
CA ASN A 368 40.81 -6.78 13.22
C ASN A 368 40.00 -6.93 11.92
N LEU A 369 40.63 -6.60 10.79
CA LEU A 369 40.03 -6.66 9.45
C LEU A 369 39.47 -8.04 9.06
N THR A 370 39.96 -9.13 9.66
CA THR A 370 39.44 -10.47 9.37
C THR A 370 38.06 -10.70 9.97
N GLN A 371 37.82 -10.15 11.17
CA GLN A 371 36.54 -10.25 11.86
C GLN A 371 35.51 -9.29 11.24
N THR A 372 35.91 -8.06 10.89
CA THR A 372 35.00 -7.09 10.25
C THR A 372 34.50 -7.61 8.89
N ARG A 373 35.38 -8.22 8.08
CA ARG A 373 35.00 -8.82 6.79
C ARG A 373 34.02 -9.98 6.95
N LYS A 374 34.21 -10.83 7.95
CA LYS A 374 33.27 -11.93 8.24
C LYS A 374 31.88 -11.38 8.58
N ILE A 375 31.81 -10.37 9.43
CA ILE A 375 30.57 -9.69 9.80
C ILE A 375 29.91 -9.03 8.59
N LEU A 376 30.69 -8.40 7.71
CA LEU A 376 30.18 -7.79 6.49
C LEU A 376 29.61 -8.85 5.53
N ASP A 377 30.25 -10.02 5.43
CA ASP A 377 29.73 -11.15 4.66
C ASP A 377 28.41 -11.69 5.25
N ASP A 378 28.28 -11.74 6.58
CA ASP A 378 27.02 -12.06 7.25
C ASP A 378 25.93 -11.01 6.94
N HIS A 379 26.27 -9.72 6.97
CA HIS A 379 25.39 -8.62 6.57
C HIS A 379 24.94 -8.72 5.11
N LYS A 380 25.79 -9.20 4.19
CA LYS A 380 25.41 -9.50 2.81
C LYS A 380 24.36 -10.60 2.72
N VAL A 381 24.38 -11.58 3.62
CA VAL A 381 23.31 -12.61 3.69
C VAL A 381 22.04 -12.00 4.25
N TYR A 382 22.14 -11.17 5.29
CA TYR A 382 20.98 -10.50 5.88
C TYR A 382 20.31 -9.48 4.96
N LYS A 383 21.03 -8.74 4.11
CA LYS A 383 20.40 -7.82 3.14
C LYS A 383 19.51 -8.57 2.13
N ASN A 384 19.88 -9.80 1.77
CA ASN A 384 19.09 -10.65 0.88
C ASN A 384 17.74 -11.04 1.52
N LEU A 385 17.66 -11.14 2.85
CA LEU A 385 16.40 -11.41 3.55
C LEU A 385 15.34 -10.33 3.26
N PHE A 386 15.79 -9.09 3.06
CA PHE A 386 14.93 -7.94 2.79
C PHE A 386 14.82 -7.60 1.29
N ASN A 387 15.29 -8.50 0.41
CA ASN A 387 15.36 -8.29 -1.03
C ASN A 387 16.10 -6.98 -1.40
N VAL A 388 17.22 -6.68 -0.72
CA VAL A 388 18.10 -5.54 -1.03
C VAL A 388 19.40 -6.07 -1.63
N PHE A 389 19.61 -5.75 -2.91
CA PHE A 389 20.73 -6.24 -3.70
C PHE A 389 21.73 -5.14 -4.11
N ASN A 390 21.42 -3.88 -3.81
CA ASN A 390 22.23 -2.71 -4.13
C ASN A 390 22.80 -2.04 -2.87
N ASP A 391 23.72 -1.10 -3.07
CA ASP A 391 24.40 -0.37 -1.98
C ASP A 391 23.64 0.90 -1.58
N GLY A 392 22.31 0.85 -1.70
CA GLY A 392 21.42 1.92 -1.27
C GLY A 392 21.19 1.90 0.24
N SER A 393 20.68 3.01 0.77
CA SER A 393 20.17 3.09 2.13
C SER A 393 18.66 2.79 2.13
N TYR A 394 18.21 1.98 3.09
CA TYR A 394 16.83 1.56 3.25
C TYR A 394 16.40 1.58 4.71
N ILE A 395 15.17 2.00 4.97
CA ILE A 395 14.51 1.87 6.26
C ILE A 395 13.48 0.75 6.16
N ILE A 396 13.51 -0.16 7.14
CA ILE A 396 12.59 -1.28 7.22
C ILE A 396 11.77 -1.09 8.49
N ALA A 397 10.54 -0.65 8.29
CA ALA A 397 9.62 -0.31 9.35
C ALA A 397 8.20 -0.71 8.95
N LEU A 398 7.34 -1.00 9.93
CA LEU A 398 5.94 -1.39 9.67
C LEU A 398 5.82 -2.53 8.63
N HIS A 399 6.84 -3.39 8.55
CA HIS A 399 6.88 -4.57 7.67
C HIS A 399 6.97 -4.22 6.18
N GLN A 400 7.42 -3.00 5.90
CA GLN A 400 7.63 -2.44 4.58
C GLN A 400 9.07 -1.98 4.45
N LYS A 401 9.59 -2.04 3.22
CA LYS A 401 10.90 -1.52 2.86
C LYS A 401 10.73 -0.15 2.20
N PHE A 402 11.48 0.83 2.70
CA PHE A 402 11.52 2.20 2.20
C PHE A 402 12.94 2.53 1.70
N PRO A 403 13.15 2.77 0.41
CA PRO A 403 14.40 3.31 -0.11
C PRO A 403 14.58 4.75 0.38
N VAL A 404 15.81 5.10 0.75
CA VAL A 404 16.19 6.47 1.07
C VAL A 404 17.01 7.02 -0.08
N THR A 405 16.48 8.07 -0.70
CA THR A 405 17.16 8.82 -1.77
C THR A 405 17.74 10.12 -1.23
N GLU A 406 18.63 10.76 -1.99
CA GLU A 406 19.29 12.01 -1.59
C GLU A 406 18.33 13.20 -1.42
N SER A 407 17.14 13.14 -2.03
CA SER A 407 16.09 14.15 -1.83
C SER A 407 15.33 13.98 -0.50
N ASP A 408 15.49 12.84 0.18
CA ASP A 408 14.63 12.49 1.31
C ASP A 408 15.25 12.94 2.62
N THR A 409 14.62 13.94 3.27
CA THR A 409 15.05 14.42 4.59
C THR A 409 14.30 13.68 5.70
N PHE A 410 14.98 12.81 6.44
CA PHE A 410 14.40 12.10 7.60
C PHE A 410 14.73 12.83 8.89
N VAL A 411 13.74 12.99 9.77
CA VAL A 411 13.89 13.66 11.06
C VAL A 411 13.46 12.72 12.19
N ALA A 412 13.99 12.92 13.40
CA ALA A 412 13.59 12.18 14.60
C ALA A 412 12.05 12.01 14.78
N SER A 413 11.25 13.02 14.41
CA SER A 413 9.78 12.96 14.46
C SER A 413 9.16 11.90 13.54
N ASP A 414 9.82 11.57 12.43
CA ASP A 414 9.36 10.54 11.49
C ASP A 414 9.43 9.14 12.13
N PHE A 415 10.46 8.89 12.94
CA PHE A 415 10.56 7.64 13.72
C PHE A 415 9.55 7.58 14.87
N GLU A 416 9.22 8.72 15.47
CA GLU A 416 8.13 8.81 16.46
C GLU A 416 6.77 8.46 15.83
N LEU A 417 6.50 8.94 14.60
CA LEU A 417 5.33 8.58 13.81
C LEU A 417 5.25 7.06 13.58
N ILE A 418 6.35 6.46 13.10
CA ILE A 418 6.45 5.01 12.88
C ILE A 418 6.12 4.24 14.17
N SER A 419 6.68 4.64 15.30
CA SER A 419 6.41 4.01 16.59
C SER A 419 4.95 4.07 16.99
N ARG A 420 4.35 5.26 16.89
CA ARG A 420 2.94 5.44 17.24
C ARG A 420 2.03 4.60 16.36
N ILE A 421 2.30 4.53 15.04
CA ILE A 421 1.53 3.68 14.12
C ILE A 421 1.70 2.20 14.46
N HIS A 422 2.94 1.76 14.71
CA HIS A 422 3.21 0.37 15.07
C HIS A 422 2.47 -0.01 16.35
N LEU A 423 2.61 0.82 17.40
CA LEU A 423 1.88 0.63 18.65
C LEU A 423 0.37 0.64 18.40
N GLN A 424 -0.20 1.62 17.71
CA GLN A 424 -1.64 1.65 17.44
C GLN A 424 -2.14 0.38 16.73
N ARG A 425 -1.38 -0.16 15.77
CA ARG A 425 -1.74 -1.40 15.05
C ARG A 425 -1.66 -2.64 15.92
N PHE A 426 -0.65 -2.74 16.78
CA PHE A 426 -0.32 -3.95 17.52
C PHE A 426 -0.57 -3.85 19.04
N GLN A 427 -1.10 -2.73 19.55
CA GLN A 427 -1.26 -2.47 20.99
C GLN A 427 -2.16 -3.50 21.67
N GLU A 428 -3.31 -3.82 21.06
CA GLU A 428 -4.19 -4.88 21.59
C GLU A 428 -3.48 -6.22 21.63
N PHE A 429 -2.59 -6.49 20.67
CA PHE A 429 -1.85 -7.74 20.59
C PHE A 429 -0.77 -7.83 21.69
N TYR A 430 0.00 -6.76 21.87
CA TYR A 430 0.94 -6.61 22.98
C TYR A 430 0.25 -6.76 24.33
N ALA A 431 -0.94 -6.17 24.49
CA ALA A 431 -1.70 -6.21 25.73
C ALA A 431 -2.36 -7.57 26.00
N ARG A 432 -2.88 -8.25 24.97
CA ARG A 432 -3.80 -9.39 25.19
C ARG A 432 -3.12 -10.75 25.34
N LYS A 433 -2.06 -11.10 24.61
CA LYS A 433 -1.68 -12.54 24.53
C LYS A 433 -0.20 -12.89 24.36
N ILE A 434 0.74 -12.00 24.04
CA ILE A 434 2.16 -12.43 23.88
C ILE A 434 2.74 -12.84 25.22
N ASN A 435 2.68 -11.96 26.23
CA ASN A 435 3.32 -12.23 27.51
C ASN A 435 2.80 -13.50 28.18
N THR A 436 1.50 -13.78 28.05
CA THR A 436 0.88 -15.02 28.55
C THR A 436 1.14 -16.23 27.66
N LEU A 437 1.15 -16.11 26.32
CA LEU A 437 1.43 -17.23 25.40
C LEU A 437 2.92 -17.61 25.38
N VAL A 438 3.83 -16.63 25.33
CA VAL A 438 5.29 -16.80 25.39
C VAL A 438 5.66 -17.39 26.74
N LYS A 439 5.22 -16.80 27.87
CA LYS A 439 5.54 -17.36 29.20
C LYS A 439 4.91 -18.73 29.46
N ARG A 440 3.72 -19.04 28.92
CA ARG A 440 3.11 -20.38 29.06
C ARG A 440 3.72 -21.44 28.16
N ARG A 441 4.11 -21.11 26.92
CA ARG A 441 4.67 -22.11 25.97
C ARG A 441 6.18 -22.25 26.04
N LEU A 442 6.91 -21.21 26.41
CA LEU A 442 8.38 -21.19 26.48
C LEU A 442 8.91 -21.22 27.92
N GLY A 443 8.04 -21.45 28.91
CA GLY A 443 8.32 -21.41 30.36
C GLY A 443 9.30 -22.47 30.89
N GLY A 444 10.31 -22.86 30.11
CA GLY A 444 11.38 -23.78 30.51
C GLY A 444 12.58 -23.83 29.56
N VAL A 445 12.62 -23.02 28.50
CA VAL A 445 13.80 -22.93 27.62
C VAL A 445 14.58 -21.69 28.00
N ASN A 446 15.87 -21.83 28.31
CA ASN A 446 16.82 -20.71 28.37
C ASN A 446 16.79 -20.03 27.01
N ASN A 447 16.01 -18.97 26.87
CA ASN A 447 15.82 -18.33 25.58
C ASN A 447 16.99 -17.38 25.32
N ASP A 448 17.77 -17.68 24.27
CA ASP A 448 18.77 -16.77 23.69
C ASP A 448 18.14 -15.46 23.15
N LEU A 449 16.81 -15.42 23.00
CA LEU A 449 16.04 -14.31 22.45
C LEU A 449 15.21 -13.58 23.52
N ASP A 450 15.25 -12.26 23.50
CA ASP A 450 14.49 -11.39 24.40
C ASP A 450 13.01 -11.26 23.98
N GLU A 451 12.17 -10.75 24.89
CA GLU A 451 10.73 -10.48 24.65
C GLU A 451 10.49 -9.62 23.39
N THR A 452 11.41 -8.71 23.09
CA THR A 452 11.37 -7.83 21.91
C THR A 452 11.54 -8.59 20.60
N CYS A 453 12.44 -9.57 20.56
CA CYS A 453 12.63 -10.45 19.41
C CYS A 453 11.36 -11.27 19.14
N PHE A 454 10.70 -11.77 20.20
CA PHE A 454 9.41 -12.44 20.05
C PHE A 454 8.32 -11.52 19.52
N ASN A 455 8.28 -10.28 19.97
CA ASN A 455 7.36 -9.27 19.43
C ASN A 455 7.57 -9.07 17.93
N ASP A 456 8.81 -8.91 17.48
CA ASP A 456 9.16 -8.73 16.07
C ASP A 456 8.79 -9.94 15.22
N ILE A 457 9.05 -11.14 15.74
CA ILE A 457 8.67 -12.40 15.10
C ILE A 457 7.16 -12.43 14.87
N ILE A 458 6.38 -12.13 15.91
CA ILE A 458 4.94 -12.29 15.80
C ILE A 458 4.31 -11.17 14.98
N THR A 459 4.81 -9.94 15.07
CA THR A 459 4.35 -8.86 14.19
C THR A 459 4.62 -9.22 12.73
N ASN A 460 5.78 -9.84 12.42
CA ASN A 460 6.10 -10.33 11.08
C ASN A 460 5.21 -11.47 10.59
N ILE A 461 4.83 -12.41 11.45
CA ILE A 461 3.87 -13.47 11.09
C ILE A 461 2.48 -12.86 10.85
N LEU A 462 2.09 -11.90 11.68
CA LEU A 462 0.78 -11.27 11.60
C LEU A 462 0.69 -10.30 10.42
N SER A 463 1.77 -9.64 10.00
CA SER A 463 1.79 -8.64 8.91
C SER A 463 1.14 -9.17 7.63
N TYR A 464 1.33 -10.46 7.33
CA TYR A 464 0.67 -11.19 6.23
C TYR A 464 -0.84 -11.29 6.35
N LYS A 465 -1.36 -11.34 7.57
CA LYS A 465 -2.78 -11.58 7.86
C LYS A 465 -3.59 -10.29 7.99
N PHE A 466 -3.00 -9.09 7.92
CA PHE A 466 -3.69 -7.83 8.20
C PHE A 466 -4.73 -7.40 7.18
N GLU A 467 -4.79 -8.01 6.00
CA GLU A 467 -5.94 -7.83 5.12
C GLU A 467 -7.19 -8.58 5.63
N LYS A 468 -7.04 -9.49 6.59
CA LYS A 468 -8.13 -10.32 7.12
C LYS A 468 -8.48 -9.91 8.54
N GLU A 469 -9.76 -9.65 8.78
CA GLU A 469 -10.27 -9.35 10.11
C GLU A 469 -10.25 -10.61 10.99
N ILE A 470 -9.73 -10.48 12.21
CA ILE A 470 -9.74 -11.55 13.20
C ILE A 470 -11.04 -11.43 14.00
N TYR A 471 -11.90 -12.42 13.86
CA TYR A 471 -13.12 -12.55 14.66
C TYR A 471 -12.89 -13.53 15.80
N GLU A 472 -13.24 -13.14 17.03
CA GLU A 472 -13.40 -14.12 18.09
C GLU A 472 -14.71 -14.86 17.85
N LEU A 473 -14.62 -16.18 17.70
CA LEU A 473 -15.80 -17.00 17.55
C LEU A 473 -16.58 -17.00 18.88
N PRO A 474 -17.92 -16.88 18.84
CA PRO A 474 -18.75 -16.97 20.03
C PRO A 474 -18.59 -18.35 20.70
N ASP A 475 -19.05 -18.48 21.95
CA ASP A 475 -19.00 -19.77 22.64
C ASP A 475 -19.90 -20.78 21.93
N THR A 476 -19.28 -21.83 21.40
CA THR A 476 -19.92 -22.83 20.53
C THR A 476 -20.44 -24.03 21.32
N THR A 477 -20.20 -24.05 22.64
CA THR A 477 -20.74 -25.06 23.56
C THR A 477 -22.27 -25.10 23.59
N GLN A 478 -22.94 -24.05 23.09
CA GLN A 478 -24.40 -23.93 23.05
C GLN A 478 -25.08 -24.77 21.96
N PHE A 479 -24.35 -25.21 20.92
CA PHE A 479 -24.92 -25.93 19.77
C PHE A 479 -24.09 -27.17 19.39
N PRO A 480 -23.95 -28.17 20.27
CA PRO A 480 -23.12 -29.35 20.00
C PRO A 480 -23.64 -30.19 18.82
N GLU A 481 -24.94 -30.15 18.56
CA GLU A 481 -25.60 -30.95 17.51
C GLU A 481 -25.20 -30.55 16.09
N PHE A 482 -24.78 -29.30 15.89
CA PHE A 482 -24.35 -28.75 14.59
C PHE A 482 -22.83 -28.62 14.48
N LEU A 483 -22.09 -29.23 15.42
CA LEU A 483 -20.64 -29.12 15.52
C LEU A 483 -20.01 -30.51 15.43
N ILE A 484 -19.10 -30.67 14.47
CA ILE A 484 -18.20 -31.81 14.40
C ILE A 484 -16.83 -31.33 14.88
N ASP A 485 -16.40 -31.84 16.03
CA ASP A 485 -15.09 -31.54 16.62
C ASP A 485 -14.11 -32.69 16.35
N VAL A 486 -12.97 -32.38 15.76
CA VAL A 486 -11.91 -33.33 15.43
C VAL A 486 -10.63 -32.84 16.08
N PRO A 487 -10.23 -33.43 17.23
CA PRO A 487 -9.10 -32.95 17.99
C PRO A 487 -7.77 -33.17 17.25
N PRO A 488 -6.75 -32.35 17.54
CA PRO A 488 -5.42 -32.52 16.98
C PRO A 488 -4.71 -33.74 17.58
N ARG A 489 -3.64 -34.19 16.93
CA ARG A 489 -2.71 -35.17 17.48
C ARG A 489 -2.06 -34.62 18.76
N PRO A 490 -2.06 -35.40 19.86
CA PRO A 490 -1.54 -34.94 21.15
C PRO A 490 -0.02 -34.76 21.10
N GLY A 491 0.49 -33.78 21.87
CA GLY A 491 1.94 -33.53 22.01
C GLY A 491 2.60 -32.81 20.82
N GLU A 492 1.90 -32.65 19.70
CA GLU A 492 2.39 -31.92 18.53
C GLU A 492 1.80 -30.50 18.46
N SER A 493 2.54 -29.57 17.84
CA SER A 493 1.98 -28.27 17.48
C SER A 493 0.90 -28.43 16.42
N TYR A 494 -0.17 -27.65 16.51
CA TYR A 494 -1.33 -27.78 15.61
C TYR A 494 -1.85 -26.43 15.11
N VAL A 495 -2.54 -26.47 13.98
CA VAL A 495 -3.26 -25.34 13.40
C VAL A 495 -4.73 -25.42 13.78
N LYS A 496 -5.32 -24.33 14.26
CA LYS A 496 -6.77 -24.25 14.48
C LYS A 496 -7.49 -23.95 13.17
N MET A 497 -8.42 -24.81 12.78
CA MET A 497 -9.23 -24.66 11.58
C MET A 497 -10.71 -24.72 11.93
N HIS A 498 -11.42 -23.65 11.62
CA HIS A 498 -12.87 -23.57 11.79
C HIS A 498 -13.49 -23.52 10.39
N LEU A 499 -14.35 -24.47 10.08
CA LEU A 499 -15.01 -24.60 8.79
C LEU A 499 -16.51 -24.41 8.99
N PHE A 500 -17.11 -23.46 8.29
CA PHE A 500 -18.55 -23.22 8.29
C PHE A 500 -19.09 -23.68 6.94
N VAL A 501 -19.91 -24.72 6.94
CA VAL A 501 -20.35 -25.37 5.70
C VAL A 501 -21.84 -25.61 5.71
N ASN A 502 -22.47 -25.36 4.57
CA ASN A 502 -23.77 -25.89 4.28
C ASN A 502 -23.60 -27.27 3.63
N PRO A 503 -24.02 -28.37 4.29
CA PRO A 503 -23.84 -29.72 3.77
C PRO A 503 -24.63 -29.98 2.47
N LEU A 504 -25.58 -29.12 2.10
CA LEU A 504 -26.34 -29.22 0.86
C LEU A 504 -25.69 -28.45 -0.31
N SER A 505 -24.63 -27.70 -0.07
CA SER A 505 -23.96 -26.89 -1.10
C SER A 505 -22.98 -27.71 -1.93
N ASP A 506 -22.75 -27.32 -3.19
CA ASP A 506 -21.80 -28.00 -4.07
C ASP A 506 -20.34 -27.78 -3.63
N GLU A 507 -20.05 -26.65 -2.99
CA GLU A 507 -18.72 -26.27 -2.51
C GLU A 507 -18.23 -27.19 -1.39
N VAL A 508 -19.14 -27.73 -0.57
CA VAL A 508 -18.75 -28.63 0.55
C VAL A 508 -18.06 -29.88 0.04
N GLN A 509 -18.41 -30.35 -1.16
CA GLN A 509 -17.82 -31.54 -1.77
C GLN A 509 -16.32 -31.36 -2.03
N LYS A 510 -15.93 -30.16 -2.48
CA LYS A 510 -14.53 -29.77 -2.67
C LYS A 510 -13.79 -29.64 -1.35
N TRP A 511 -14.38 -28.92 -0.39
CA TRP A 511 -13.78 -28.73 0.93
C TRP A 511 -13.60 -30.06 1.69
N ALA A 512 -14.54 -30.99 1.58
CA ALA A 512 -14.43 -32.30 2.19
C ALA A 512 -13.19 -33.07 1.71
N GLY A 513 -12.94 -33.07 0.39
CA GLY A 513 -11.75 -33.67 -0.20
C GLY A 513 -10.46 -32.99 0.28
N LEU A 514 -10.41 -31.67 0.24
CA LEU A 514 -9.25 -30.89 0.65
C LEU A 514 -8.92 -31.06 2.14
N VAL A 515 -9.91 -30.95 3.02
CA VAL A 515 -9.75 -31.08 4.49
C VAL A 515 -9.25 -32.48 4.86
N LYS A 516 -9.71 -33.52 4.15
CA LYS A 516 -9.22 -34.90 4.33
C LYS A 516 -7.71 -34.99 4.11
N VAL A 517 -7.19 -34.33 3.08
CA VAL A 517 -5.74 -34.31 2.79
C VAL A 517 -4.99 -33.43 3.78
N ILE A 518 -5.48 -32.21 4.04
CA ILE A 518 -4.86 -31.28 4.99
C ILE A 518 -4.65 -31.93 6.36
N ARG A 519 -5.65 -32.67 6.87
CA ARG A 519 -5.56 -33.36 8.16
C ARG A 519 -4.49 -34.44 8.21
N LYS A 520 -4.17 -35.09 7.08
CA LYS A 520 -3.08 -36.07 7.01
C LYS A 520 -1.72 -35.40 7.04
N VAL A 521 -1.58 -34.29 6.31
CA VAL A 521 -0.30 -33.58 6.13
C VAL A 521 0.05 -32.71 7.33
N ILE A 522 -0.93 -32.00 7.89
CA ILE A 522 -0.76 -31.01 8.95
C ILE A 522 -1.54 -31.46 10.18
N ASN A 523 -0.97 -31.26 11.36
CA ASN A 523 -1.73 -31.46 12.60
C ASN A 523 -2.74 -30.31 12.78
N VAL A 524 -4.03 -30.62 12.78
CA VAL A 524 -5.13 -29.63 12.81
C VAL A 524 -6.11 -29.93 13.93
N ASP A 525 -6.47 -28.89 14.68
CA ASP A 525 -7.64 -28.83 15.58
C ASP A 525 -8.81 -28.32 14.77
N LEU A 526 -9.63 -29.25 14.26
CA LEU A 526 -10.63 -28.99 13.23
C LEU A 526 -12.02 -28.97 13.85
N ARG A 527 -12.73 -27.86 13.67
CA ARG A 527 -14.14 -27.72 14.02
C ARG A 527 -14.97 -27.42 12.79
N ILE A 528 -15.96 -28.24 12.50
CA ILE A 528 -16.87 -28.08 11.37
C ILE A 528 -18.25 -27.71 11.91
N PHE A 529 -18.73 -26.53 11.52
CA PHE A 529 -20.06 -26.01 11.82
C PHE A 529 -20.98 -26.25 10.63
N LEU A 530 -22.06 -26.97 10.87
CA LEU A 530 -23.10 -27.24 9.87
C LEU A 530 -24.13 -26.11 9.89
N ILE A 531 -24.12 -25.28 8.85
CA ILE A 531 -25.05 -24.16 8.68
C ILE A 531 -26.05 -24.51 7.59
N MET A 532 -27.33 -24.59 7.94
CA MET A 532 -28.41 -24.79 6.96
C MET A 532 -29.03 -23.44 6.59
N ASP A 533 -29.31 -23.23 5.31
CA ASP A 533 -30.12 -22.08 4.88
C ASP A 533 -31.60 -22.30 5.22
N GLN A 534 -32.26 -21.26 5.74
CA GLN A 534 -33.68 -21.31 6.11
C GLN A 534 -34.61 -21.33 4.88
N MET A 535 -34.10 -20.97 3.70
CA MET A 535 -34.86 -20.91 2.45
C MET A 535 -34.84 -22.27 1.75
N PHE A 536 -35.64 -23.21 2.26
CA PHE A 536 -35.89 -24.51 1.62
C PHE A 536 -36.61 -24.29 0.28
N GLY A 537 -35.85 -24.20 -0.81
CA GLY A 537 -36.43 -24.05 -2.15
C GLY A 537 -35.48 -24.27 -3.32
N LYS A 538 -34.16 -24.18 -3.12
CA LYS A 538 -33.18 -24.46 -4.17
C LYS A 538 -31.99 -25.27 -3.66
N SER A 539 -31.75 -26.37 -4.38
CA SER A 539 -30.54 -27.18 -4.47
C SER A 539 -30.29 -28.22 -3.37
N THR A 540 -30.71 -29.45 -3.65
CA THR A 540 -29.86 -30.61 -3.40
C THR A 540 -28.78 -30.65 -4.48
N SER A 541 -27.54 -30.97 -4.13
CA SER A 541 -26.48 -31.19 -5.12
C SER A 541 -26.90 -32.23 -6.16
N ASN A 542 -26.90 -31.85 -7.45
CA ASN A 542 -27.26 -32.72 -8.58
C ASN A 542 -26.00 -33.30 -9.27
N ARG A 543 -24.87 -33.37 -8.56
CA ARG A 543 -23.59 -33.85 -9.12
C ARG A 543 -22.90 -34.84 -8.21
N PHE A 544 -22.11 -35.72 -8.83
CA PHE A 544 -21.12 -36.54 -8.13
C PHE A 544 -19.76 -35.85 -8.25
N TYR A 545 -19.01 -35.81 -7.15
CA TYR A 545 -17.74 -35.08 -7.10
C TYR A 545 -16.62 -35.90 -6.46
N ARG A 546 -15.43 -35.83 -7.05
CA ARG A 546 -14.19 -36.43 -6.53
C ARG A 546 -13.08 -35.38 -6.60
N TYR A 547 -12.48 -35.10 -5.45
CA TYR A 547 -11.31 -34.24 -5.38
C TYR A 547 -10.05 -35.09 -5.55
N VAL A 548 -9.23 -34.77 -6.56
CA VAL A 548 -8.01 -35.50 -6.88
C VAL A 548 -6.83 -34.83 -6.18
N LEU A 549 -6.51 -35.31 -4.97
CA LEU A 549 -5.32 -34.91 -4.23
C LEU A 549 -4.97 -36.01 -3.21
N GLU A 550 -3.73 -36.47 -3.23
CA GLU A 550 -3.20 -37.44 -2.28
C GLU A 550 -2.12 -36.80 -1.39
N SER A 551 -1.98 -37.28 -0.15
CA SER A 551 -0.98 -36.78 0.80
C SER A 551 0.43 -37.30 0.53
N ASP A 552 0.53 -38.49 -0.07
CA ASP A 552 1.77 -39.25 -0.19
C ASP A 552 1.96 -39.71 -1.63
N VAL A 553 3.21 -39.73 -2.09
CA VAL A 553 3.57 -40.23 -3.42
C VAL A 553 3.67 -41.76 -3.37
N ARG A 554 2.97 -42.45 -4.27
CA ARG A 554 2.99 -43.90 -4.43
C ARG A 554 3.81 -44.27 -5.65
N PHE A 555 4.61 -45.32 -5.50
CA PHE A 555 5.46 -45.83 -6.56
C PHE A 555 5.03 -47.23 -6.98
N LYS A 556 5.03 -47.47 -8.28
CA LYS A 556 4.86 -48.78 -8.89
C LYS A 556 6.03 -49.00 -9.85
N ASP A 557 6.73 -50.12 -9.70
CA ASP A 557 7.88 -50.46 -10.55
C ASP A 557 8.96 -49.36 -10.62
N SER A 558 9.27 -48.73 -9.48
CA SER A 558 10.23 -47.60 -9.35
C SER A 558 9.85 -46.32 -10.11
N GLN A 559 8.64 -46.23 -10.64
CA GLN A 559 8.06 -45.00 -11.19
C GLN A 559 6.90 -44.52 -10.31
N VAL A 560 6.58 -43.24 -10.37
CA VAL A 560 5.36 -42.73 -9.72
C VAL A 560 4.17 -43.42 -10.36
N ASP A 561 3.27 -43.96 -9.54
CA ASP A 561 2.07 -44.63 -10.03
C ASP A 561 1.22 -43.65 -10.86
N PRO A 562 1.06 -43.86 -12.18
CA PRO A 562 0.35 -42.93 -13.05
C PRO A 562 -1.14 -42.87 -12.72
N MET A 563 -1.69 -43.86 -12.03
CA MET A 563 -3.11 -43.91 -11.64
C MET A 563 -3.39 -43.24 -10.29
N MET A 564 -2.35 -42.80 -9.56
CA MET A 564 -2.50 -42.24 -8.21
C MET A 564 -3.39 -40.98 -8.19
N ASN A 565 -3.36 -40.20 -9.28
CA ASN A 565 -4.12 -38.95 -9.42
C ASN A 565 -5.26 -39.07 -10.43
N THR A 566 -6.02 -40.18 -10.39
CA THR A 566 -7.19 -40.39 -11.25
C THR A 566 -8.49 -40.30 -10.44
N ALA A 567 -9.47 -39.55 -10.95
CA ALA A 567 -10.82 -39.56 -10.38
C ALA A 567 -11.59 -40.79 -10.88
N VAL A 568 -11.99 -41.67 -9.98
CA VAL A 568 -12.80 -42.85 -10.30
C VAL A 568 -14.19 -42.72 -9.66
N PHE A 569 -15.22 -42.91 -10.47
CA PHE A 569 -16.62 -42.87 -10.06
C PHE A 569 -17.24 -44.27 -10.21
N ASP A 570 -17.22 -45.03 -9.11
CA ASP A 570 -17.76 -46.39 -9.06
C ASP A 570 -18.30 -46.66 -7.63
N PRO A 571 -19.54 -47.16 -7.46
CA PRO A 571 -20.58 -47.35 -8.50
C PRO A 571 -21.32 -46.05 -8.85
N LEU A 572 -21.76 -45.94 -10.10
CA LEU A 572 -22.71 -44.93 -10.57
C LEU A 572 -24.01 -45.60 -11.09
N PRO A 573 -25.18 -44.98 -10.87
CA PRO A 573 -26.44 -45.44 -11.49
C PRO A 573 -26.36 -45.53 -13.01
N GLN A 574 -26.75 -46.66 -13.60
CA GLN A 574 -26.61 -46.87 -15.05
C GLN A 574 -27.66 -46.12 -15.89
N ASN A 575 -28.85 -45.89 -15.33
CA ASN A 575 -30.01 -45.36 -16.05
C ASN A 575 -30.03 -43.83 -16.14
N ALA A 576 -28.95 -43.16 -15.72
CA ALA A 576 -28.85 -41.70 -15.72
C ALA A 576 -27.86 -41.23 -16.79
N LEU A 577 -28.14 -40.05 -17.35
CA LEU A 577 -27.23 -39.37 -18.25
C LEU A 577 -26.27 -38.51 -17.43
N TYR A 578 -24.97 -38.62 -17.69
CA TYR A 578 -23.94 -37.84 -17.01
C TYR A 578 -23.16 -36.95 -17.96
N THR A 579 -22.63 -35.86 -17.42
CA THR A 579 -21.64 -35.00 -18.06
C THR A 579 -20.37 -35.07 -17.25
N PHE A 580 -19.24 -35.36 -17.91
CA PHE A 580 -17.93 -35.37 -17.27
C PHE A 580 -17.32 -33.96 -17.33
N HIS A 581 -17.08 -33.41 -16.15
CA HIS A 581 -16.60 -32.04 -15.99
C HIS A 581 -15.40 -32.02 -15.05
N SER A 582 -14.34 -31.34 -15.47
CA SER A 582 -13.16 -31.09 -14.66
C SER A 582 -13.22 -29.69 -14.05
N GLU A 583 -13.28 -29.62 -12.72
CA GLU A 583 -13.24 -28.36 -11.98
C GLU A 583 -11.79 -28.03 -11.60
N THR A 584 -11.18 -27.05 -12.28
CA THR A 584 -9.79 -26.61 -12.06
C THR A 584 -9.71 -25.30 -11.29
N THR A 585 -8.50 -24.89 -10.91
CA THR A 585 -8.24 -23.55 -10.37
C THR A 585 -8.33 -22.49 -11.48
N GLN A 586 -8.69 -21.24 -11.13
CA GLN A 586 -8.93 -20.14 -12.09
C GLN A 586 -7.77 -19.87 -13.06
N GLY A 587 -6.53 -20.23 -12.70
CA GLY A 587 -5.35 -20.02 -13.54
C GLY A 587 -5.02 -21.14 -14.54
N TRP A 588 -5.84 -22.18 -14.66
CA TRP A 588 -5.54 -23.37 -15.48
C TRP A 588 -6.42 -23.45 -16.72
N PHE A 589 -5.79 -23.58 -17.88
CA PHE A 589 -6.47 -23.93 -19.12
C PHE A 589 -6.26 -25.41 -19.43
N ILE A 590 -7.34 -26.16 -19.30
CA ILE A 590 -7.36 -27.58 -19.64
C ILE A 590 -8.04 -27.79 -20.99
N LYS A 591 -7.57 -28.81 -21.68
CA LYS A 591 -8.14 -29.30 -22.94
C LYS A 591 -8.43 -30.78 -22.81
N SER A 592 -9.49 -31.26 -23.46
CA SER A 592 -9.71 -32.70 -23.63
C SER A 592 -8.67 -33.26 -24.58
N ASP A 593 -7.82 -34.16 -24.10
CA ASP A 593 -6.79 -34.83 -24.90
C ASP A 593 -7.34 -36.13 -25.51
N PHE A 594 -7.95 -36.97 -24.68
CA PHE A 594 -8.50 -38.27 -25.09
C PHE A 594 -9.81 -38.59 -24.37
N SER A 595 -10.79 -39.14 -25.07
CA SER A 595 -11.94 -39.81 -24.46
C SER A 595 -12.39 -41.01 -25.30
N ASN A 596 -12.83 -42.09 -24.65
CA ASN A 596 -13.45 -43.23 -25.34
C ASN A 596 -14.99 -43.10 -25.44
N CYS A 597 -15.55 -42.02 -24.90
CA CYS A 597 -16.97 -41.72 -24.76
C CYS A 597 -17.23 -40.24 -25.11
N ASP A 598 -18.49 -39.93 -25.42
CA ASP A 598 -18.95 -38.53 -25.43
C ASP A 598 -19.05 -38.05 -23.98
N MET A 599 -18.15 -37.14 -23.60
CA MET A 599 -18.06 -36.62 -22.23
C MET A 599 -19.24 -35.74 -21.84
N ASP A 600 -20.01 -35.21 -22.80
CA ASP A 600 -21.17 -34.39 -22.50
C ASP A 600 -22.44 -35.22 -22.26
N ASN A 601 -22.52 -36.42 -22.86
CA ASN A 601 -23.70 -37.30 -22.85
C ASN A 601 -23.34 -38.76 -22.52
N ILE A 602 -22.82 -38.99 -21.32
CA ILE A 602 -22.39 -40.33 -20.88
C ILE A 602 -23.62 -41.15 -20.47
N ASN A 603 -23.88 -42.23 -21.20
CA ASN A 603 -24.83 -43.26 -20.85
C ASN A 603 -24.08 -44.56 -20.49
N LEU A 604 -24.11 -44.96 -19.22
CA LEU A 604 -23.38 -46.14 -18.73
C LEU A 604 -24.02 -47.46 -19.17
N GLU A 605 -25.34 -47.50 -19.44
CA GLU A 605 -26.01 -48.69 -19.96
C GLU A 605 -25.48 -49.08 -21.35
N GLN A 606 -25.09 -48.08 -22.15
CA GLN A 606 -24.58 -48.26 -23.51
C GLN A 606 -23.05 -48.47 -23.55
N SER A 607 -22.35 -48.27 -22.43
CA SER A 607 -20.88 -48.34 -22.38
C SER A 607 -20.39 -49.63 -21.69
N HIS A 608 -19.92 -50.59 -22.50
CA HIS A 608 -19.43 -51.88 -21.97
C HIS A 608 -18.08 -51.80 -21.25
N MET A 609 -17.25 -50.79 -21.54
CA MET A 609 -15.90 -50.63 -20.95
C MET A 609 -15.82 -49.47 -19.95
N GLY A 610 -16.96 -48.86 -19.61
CA GLY A 610 -17.00 -47.60 -18.88
C GLY A 610 -16.52 -46.41 -19.73
N CYS A 611 -16.58 -45.22 -19.13
CA CYS A 611 -16.16 -43.97 -19.76
C CYS A 611 -14.84 -43.49 -19.14
N ILE A 612 -13.84 -43.29 -19.99
CA ILE A 612 -12.50 -42.81 -19.65
C ILE A 612 -12.29 -41.51 -20.44
N GLY A 613 -12.03 -40.43 -19.72
CA GLY A 613 -11.64 -39.15 -20.29
C GLY A 613 -10.35 -38.63 -19.64
N LEU A 614 -9.49 -38.04 -20.45
CA LEU A 614 -8.21 -37.46 -20.07
C LEU A 614 -8.18 -35.98 -20.46
N TYR A 615 -7.88 -35.14 -19.47
CA TYR A 615 -7.65 -33.71 -19.67
C TYR A 615 -6.16 -33.41 -19.58
N GLU A 616 -5.67 -32.57 -20.49
CA GLU A 616 -4.30 -32.03 -20.46
C GLU A 616 -4.33 -30.57 -19.99
N LEU A 617 -3.41 -30.21 -19.10
CA LEU A 617 -3.16 -28.81 -18.73
C LEU A 617 -2.29 -28.15 -19.79
N GLU A 618 -2.90 -27.38 -20.69
CA GLU A 618 -2.23 -26.80 -21.85
C GLU A 618 -1.49 -25.50 -21.47
N TYR A 619 -2.15 -24.63 -20.70
CA TYR A 619 -1.59 -23.32 -20.33
C TYR A 619 -1.93 -22.92 -18.90
N LEU A 620 -1.06 -22.06 -18.35
CA LEU A 620 -1.31 -21.26 -17.18
C LEU A 620 -1.71 -19.84 -17.59
N MET A 621 -2.51 -19.19 -16.76
CA MET A 621 -2.95 -17.81 -16.97
C MET A 621 -1.92 -16.81 -16.44
N VAL A 622 -1.61 -15.81 -17.26
CA VAL A 622 -1.07 -14.52 -16.78
C VAL A 622 -2.15 -13.48 -16.97
N GLU A 623 -2.69 -12.99 -15.88
CA GLU A 623 -3.71 -11.93 -15.86
C GLU A 623 -3.10 -10.63 -15.34
N GLY A 624 -3.68 -9.49 -15.74
CA GLY A 624 -3.19 -8.23 -15.25
C GLY A 624 -4.10 -7.05 -15.49
N HIS A 625 -3.70 -5.92 -14.91
CA HIS A 625 -4.39 -4.65 -15.02
C HIS A 625 -3.44 -3.56 -15.49
N ALA A 626 -3.78 -2.88 -16.58
CA ALA A 626 -3.01 -1.79 -17.16
C ALA A 626 -3.70 -0.44 -16.99
N TYR A 627 -2.98 0.54 -16.43
CA TYR A 627 -3.49 1.89 -16.16
C TYR A 627 -2.56 2.97 -16.71
N ASP A 628 -3.14 4.05 -17.23
CA ASP A 628 -2.44 5.29 -17.52
C ASP A 628 -2.09 6.00 -16.21
N SER A 629 -0.80 6.18 -15.93
CA SER A 629 -0.32 6.80 -14.69
C SER A 629 -0.68 8.27 -14.54
N ARG A 630 -0.89 9.01 -15.64
CA ARG A 630 -1.30 10.42 -15.58
C ARG A 630 -2.78 10.55 -15.32
N LYS A 631 -3.59 9.74 -16.01
CA LYS A 631 -5.06 9.82 -15.96
C LYS A 631 -5.67 8.96 -14.85
N GLY A 632 -4.95 7.97 -14.32
CA GLY A 632 -5.50 6.98 -13.39
C GLY A 632 -6.52 6.02 -14.02
N GLN A 633 -6.72 6.10 -15.34
CA GLN A 633 -7.75 5.36 -16.06
C GLN A 633 -7.19 4.07 -16.69
N PRO A 634 -8.05 3.06 -16.90
CA PRO A 634 -7.71 1.88 -17.70
C PRO A 634 -7.10 2.23 -19.05
N ALA A 635 -5.95 1.64 -19.40
CA ALA A 635 -5.27 1.85 -20.68
C ALA A 635 -5.96 1.08 -21.82
N SER A 636 -7.24 1.34 -22.01
CA SER A 636 -8.15 0.60 -22.88
C SER A 636 -7.69 0.65 -24.34
N GLY A 637 -7.73 -0.49 -25.04
CA GLY A 637 -7.32 -0.59 -26.45
C GLY A 637 -5.82 -0.74 -26.66
N LEU A 638 -5.01 -0.61 -25.61
CA LEU A 638 -3.58 -0.85 -25.68
C LEU A 638 -3.30 -2.32 -25.99
N GLN A 639 -2.48 -2.57 -27.00
CA GLN A 639 -2.06 -3.91 -27.38
C GLN A 639 -0.74 -4.26 -26.71
N LEU A 640 -0.73 -5.39 -26.01
CA LEU A 640 0.40 -5.90 -25.27
C LEU A 640 0.94 -7.16 -25.93
N VAL A 641 2.24 -7.35 -25.84
CA VAL A 641 2.93 -8.54 -26.31
C VAL A 641 3.75 -9.12 -25.18
N LEU A 642 3.71 -10.45 -25.05
CA LEU A 642 4.49 -11.20 -24.09
C LEU A 642 5.44 -12.13 -24.86
N GLY A 643 6.72 -12.11 -24.48
CA GLY A 643 7.75 -12.90 -25.14
C GLY A 643 8.92 -13.27 -24.24
N SER A 644 9.70 -14.23 -24.70
CA SER A 644 10.97 -14.63 -24.08
C SER A 644 12.13 -13.86 -24.70
N LYS A 645 13.33 -13.94 -24.11
CA LYS A 645 14.55 -13.35 -24.71
C LYS A 645 14.88 -13.90 -26.11
N SER A 646 14.48 -15.14 -26.40
CA SER A 646 14.70 -15.79 -27.70
C SER A 646 13.62 -15.44 -28.72
N ASN A 647 12.39 -15.18 -28.28
CA ASN A 647 11.27 -14.82 -29.14
C ASN A 647 10.41 -13.78 -28.43
N GLU A 648 10.56 -12.52 -28.83
CA GLU A 648 9.95 -11.38 -28.16
C GLU A 648 8.44 -11.25 -28.43
N ASN A 649 7.93 -11.86 -29.49
CA ASN A 649 6.53 -11.73 -29.93
C ASN A 649 5.81 -13.09 -29.93
N MET A 650 5.66 -13.71 -28.76
CA MET A 650 5.02 -15.02 -28.65
C MET A 650 3.50 -14.93 -28.54
N PHE A 651 3.00 -14.05 -27.68
CA PHE A 651 1.58 -13.93 -27.37
C PHE A 651 1.17 -12.47 -27.38
N ASP A 652 0.00 -12.16 -27.95
CA ASP A 652 -0.57 -10.84 -27.96
C ASP A 652 -1.95 -10.80 -27.32
N THR A 653 -2.27 -9.67 -26.71
CA THR A 653 -3.58 -9.42 -26.11
C THR A 653 -3.89 -7.93 -26.11
N ILE A 654 -5.13 -7.58 -25.82
CA ILE A 654 -5.57 -6.19 -25.73
C ILE A 654 -6.11 -5.88 -24.34
N VAL A 655 -5.83 -4.68 -23.87
CA VAL A 655 -6.34 -4.18 -22.60
C VAL A 655 -7.81 -3.79 -22.77
N ILE A 656 -8.70 -4.40 -21.99
CA ILE A 656 -10.13 -4.07 -21.98
C ILE A 656 -10.42 -2.88 -21.04
N HIS A 657 -11.55 -2.22 -21.27
CA HIS A 657 -11.93 -1.03 -20.50
C HIS A 657 -12.19 -1.32 -19.02
N ASN A 658 -12.83 -2.45 -18.71
CA ASN A 658 -13.17 -2.81 -17.35
C ASN A 658 -11.90 -3.13 -16.55
N LEU A 659 -11.59 -2.26 -15.58
CA LEU A 659 -10.43 -2.37 -14.70
C LEU A 659 -9.07 -2.49 -15.43
N GLY A 660 -9.00 -2.13 -16.71
CA GLY A 660 -7.78 -2.30 -17.51
C GLY A 660 -7.33 -3.75 -17.64
N TYR A 661 -8.26 -4.70 -17.56
CA TYR A 661 -7.93 -6.12 -17.53
C TYR A 661 -7.30 -6.60 -18.85
N PHE A 662 -6.38 -7.55 -18.76
CA PHE A 662 -5.86 -8.31 -19.89
C PHE A 662 -5.41 -9.69 -19.43
N GLN A 663 -5.25 -10.61 -20.37
CA GLN A 663 -4.81 -11.96 -20.06
C GLN A 663 -3.99 -12.61 -21.18
N PHE A 664 -3.06 -13.48 -20.80
CA PHE A 664 -2.27 -14.34 -21.68
C PHE A 664 -2.39 -15.81 -21.25
N LYS A 665 -2.32 -16.70 -22.23
CA LYS A 665 -2.22 -18.15 -22.04
C LYS A 665 -0.80 -18.56 -22.35
N VAL A 666 -0.11 -19.14 -21.36
CA VAL A 666 1.33 -19.34 -21.41
C VAL A 666 1.76 -20.60 -20.69
N SER A 667 2.83 -21.22 -21.17
CA SER A 667 3.50 -22.32 -20.48
C SER A 667 4.52 -21.76 -19.47
N PRO A 668 5.01 -22.56 -18.51
CA PRO A 668 6.05 -22.15 -17.58
C PRO A 668 7.30 -21.58 -18.28
N GLY A 669 7.84 -20.48 -17.77
CA GLY A 669 8.96 -19.76 -18.40
C GLY A 669 9.20 -18.38 -17.81
N ASP A 670 10.25 -17.70 -18.30
CA ASP A 670 10.56 -16.31 -17.96
C ASP A 670 10.22 -15.39 -19.14
N PHE A 671 9.33 -14.43 -18.90
CA PHE A 671 8.76 -13.59 -19.94
C PHE A 671 8.96 -12.09 -19.66
N HIS A 672 8.98 -11.33 -20.74
CA HIS A 672 8.98 -9.87 -20.76
C HIS A 672 7.74 -9.37 -21.49
N LEU A 673 7.14 -8.30 -20.95
CA LEU A 673 5.97 -7.65 -21.53
C LEU A 673 6.40 -6.37 -22.25
N SER A 674 5.92 -6.20 -23.48
CA SER A 674 6.16 -5.04 -24.32
C SER A 674 4.87 -4.54 -24.95
N LEU A 675 4.91 -3.35 -25.56
CA LEU A 675 3.80 -2.83 -26.35
C LEU A 675 3.90 -3.40 -27.77
N LYS A 676 2.77 -3.85 -28.34
CA LYS A 676 2.72 -4.25 -29.75
C LYS A 676 2.94 -3.04 -30.65
N ALA A 677 3.72 -3.17 -31.70
CA ALA A 677 3.87 -2.13 -32.72
C ALA A 677 2.50 -1.80 -33.37
N GLY A 678 2.13 -0.52 -33.41
CA GLY A 678 0.84 -0.04 -33.91
C GLY A 678 0.52 1.38 -33.45
N GLU A 679 -0.70 1.85 -33.70
CA GLU A 679 -1.16 3.23 -33.42
C GLU A 679 -0.94 3.70 -31.96
N TYR A 680 -1.07 2.78 -31.01
CA TYR A 680 -0.87 3.04 -29.59
C TYR A 680 0.60 2.94 -29.13
N PHE A 681 1.48 2.30 -29.90
CA PHE A 681 2.92 2.17 -29.61
C PHE A 681 3.62 3.53 -29.58
N ASP A 682 3.25 4.41 -30.52
CA ASP A 682 3.80 5.76 -30.60
C ASP A 682 3.20 6.69 -29.55
N SER A 683 2.07 6.30 -28.96
CA SER A 683 1.30 7.12 -28.03
C SER A 683 1.61 6.82 -26.57
N TYR A 684 2.12 5.63 -26.23
CA TYR A 684 2.39 5.20 -24.86
C TYR A 684 3.77 4.56 -24.69
N GLN A 685 4.28 4.58 -23.45
CA GLN A 685 5.43 3.81 -23.00
C GLN A 685 5.09 3.11 -21.69
N ILE A 686 5.64 1.91 -21.47
CA ILE A 686 5.50 1.21 -20.19
C ILE A 686 6.41 1.91 -19.18
N GLU A 687 5.82 2.40 -18.09
CA GLU A 687 6.55 3.03 -16.97
C GLU A 687 7.05 1.97 -15.99
N SER A 688 6.18 1.04 -15.61
CA SER A 688 6.55 -0.04 -14.70
C SER A 688 5.63 -1.25 -14.84
N ILE A 689 6.21 -2.42 -14.63
CA ILE A 689 5.50 -3.69 -14.50
C ILE A 689 5.81 -4.25 -13.12
N LYS A 690 4.77 -4.57 -12.36
CA LYS A 690 4.89 -5.18 -11.03
C LYS A 690 4.07 -6.45 -10.97
N SER A 691 4.72 -7.58 -10.67
CA SER A 691 4.00 -8.79 -10.29
C SER A 691 3.42 -8.64 -8.89
N LEU A 692 2.11 -8.83 -8.74
CA LEU A 692 1.44 -8.82 -7.45
C LEU A 692 1.60 -10.17 -6.73
N THR A 693 1.83 -11.25 -7.47
CA THR A 693 2.06 -12.58 -6.91
C THR A 693 3.49 -12.75 -6.37
N THR A 694 4.52 -12.35 -7.13
CA THR A 694 5.92 -12.55 -6.75
C THR A 694 6.61 -11.28 -6.23
N GLY A 695 6.05 -10.10 -6.49
CA GLY A 695 6.67 -8.81 -6.14
C GLY A 695 7.82 -8.38 -7.06
N VAL A 696 8.15 -9.18 -8.08
CA VAL A 696 9.22 -8.90 -9.06
C VAL A 696 8.83 -7.72 -9.94
N LEU A 697 9.81 -6.89 -10.28
CA LEU A 697 9.68 -5.74 -11.18
C LEU A 697 10.22 -6.11 -12.57
N ASN A 698 9.51 -5.72 -13.62
CA ASN A 698 9.93 -5.80 -15.03
C ASN A 698 10.27 -7.21 -15.58
N ALA A 699 10.01 -8.26 -14.81
CA ALA A 699 10.08 -9.65 -15.25
C ALA A 699 8.81 -10.41 -14.81
N ILE A 700 8.39 -11.36 -15.63
CA ILE A 700 7.14 -12.12 -15.47
C ILE A 700 7.50 -13.62 -15.45
N PRO A 701 8.04 -14.12 -14.31
CA PRO A 701 8.35 -15.53 -14.16
C PRO A 701 7.08 -16.34 -13.86
N ILE A 702 6.90 -17.42 -14.60
CA ILE A 702 5.80 -18.38 -14.43
C ILE A 702 6.40 -19.67 -13.90
N ASP A 703 6.50 -19.74 -12.58
CA ASP A 703 7.13 -20.82 -11.81
C ASP A 703 6.14 -21.58 -10.91
N SER A 704 4.85 -21.23 -10.97
CA SER A 704 3.82 -21.76 -10.08
C SER A 704 2.51 -22.05 -10.82
N PHE A 705 1.81 -23.08 -10.37
CA PHE A 705 0.47 -23.44 -10.85
C PHE A 705 -0.61 -22.38 -10.55
N LEU A 706 -0.33 -21.38 -9.71
CA LEU A 706 -1.29 -20.30 -9.45
C LEU A 706 -1.42 -19.31 -10.61
N GLY A 707 -0.53 -19.39 -11.61
CA GLY A 707 -0.42 -18.37 -12.65
C GLY A 707 0.21 -17.08 -12.11
N GLN A 708 -0.03 -15.96 -12.79
CA GLN A 708 0.54 -14.68 -12.38
C GLN A 708 -0.44 -13.53 -12.54
N LEU A 709 -0.56 -12.70 -11.50
CA LEU A 709 -1.29 -11.44 -11.54
C LEU A 709 -0.29 -10.28 -11.62
N ILE A 710 -0.40 -9.44 -12.64
CA ILE A 710 0.51 -8.31 -12.88
C ILE A 710 -0.21 -6.97 -12.97
N LYS A 711 0.44 -5.91 -12.47
CA LYS A 711 -0.01 -4.53 -12.61
C LYS A 711 0.95 -3.77 -13.50
N VAL A 712 0.40 -3.15 -14.54
CA VAL A 712 1.14 -2.40 -15.54
C VAL A 712 0.75 -0.94 -15.45
N LYS A 713 1.75 -0.07 -15.42
CA LYS A 713 1.58 1.37 -15.52
C LYS A 713 2.15 1.86 -16.83
N VAL A 714 1.39 2.66 -17.55
CA VAL A 714 1.80 3.25 -18.82
C VAL A 714 1.74 4.77 -18.74
N LEU A 715 2.63 5.42 -19.48
CA LEU A 715 2.68 6.87 -19.63
C LEU A 715 2.44 7.22 -21.09
N PRO A 716 1.58 8.21 -21.40
CA PRO A 716 1.51 8.72 -22.76
C PRO A 716 2.85 9.36 -23.12
N LYS A 717 3.36 9.10 -24.32
CA LYS A 717 4.52 9.80 -24.89
C LYS A 717 4.07 11.24 -25.21
N SER A 718 4.85 12.24 -24.79
CA SER A 718 4.57 13.63 -25.17
C SER A 718 4.79 13.76 -26.67
N LYS A 719 3.72 13.86 -27.46
CA LYS A 719 3.84 14.44 -28.79
C LYS A 719 4.12 15.94 -28.59
N GLU A 720 5.27 16.43 -29.05
CA GLU A 720 5.29 17.78 -29.61
C GLU A 720 4.15 17.79 -30.63
N LYS A 721 3.08 18.53 -30.34
CA LYS A 721 1.95 18.61 -31.27
C LYS A 721 2.49 19.21 -32.57
N PRO A 722 2.42 18.52 -33.72
CA PRO A 722 2.38 19.23 -34.98
C PRO A 722 1.12 20.10 -34.94
N GLU A 723 1.21 21.35 -35.37
CA GLU A 723 0.07 22.23 -35.54
C GLU A 723 -1.04 21.49 -36.30
N GLU A 724 -2.17 21.21 -35.64
CA GLU A 724 -3.35 20.71 -36.32
C GLU A 724 -3.93 21.85 -37.16
N ASP A 725 -3.75 21.75 -38.47
CA ASP A 725 -4.57 22.48 -39.44
C ASP A 725 -6.04 22.21 -39.14
N LYS A 726 -6.79 23.28 -38.85
CA LYS A 726 -8.23 23.23 -38.60
C LYS A 726 -8.93 22.57 -39.80
N PRO A 727 -9.70 21.48 -39.61
CA PRO A 727 -10.55 20.98 -40.68
C PRO A 727 -11.72 21.96 -40.88
N SER A 728 -11.83 22.44 -42.11
CA SER A 728 -12.93 23.26 -42.59
C SER A 728 -14.28 22.57 -42.38
N SER A 729 -15.24 23.34 -41.86
CA SER A 729 -16.67 23.06 -41.76
C SER A 729 -17.27 22.28 -42.94
N GLY A 730 -18.02 21.21 -42.67
CA GLY A 730 -18.90 20.63 -43.69
C GLY A 730 -19.43 19.22 -43.40
N TRP A 731 -20.31 19.06 -42.40
CA TRP A 731 -21.15 17.85 -42.32
C TRP A 731 -22.60 18.08 -41.84
N TRP A 732 -22.94 19.29 -41.39
CA TRP A 732 -24.28 19.64 -40.90
C TRP A 732 -25.25 20.21 -41.94
N LYS A 733 -24.94 20.16 -43.25
CA LYS A 733 -25.76 20.80 -44.31
C LYS A 733 -26.59 19.85 -45.20
N SER A 734 -26.73 18.57 -44.86
CA SER A 734 -27.50 17.62 -45.71
C SER A 734 -28.73 16.99 -45.03
N LEU A 735 -29.35 17.67 -44.06
CA LEU A 735 -30.56 17.17 -43.37
C LEU A 735 -31.77 18.12 -43.44
N THR A 736 -31.76 19.06 -44.37
CA THR A 736 -32.95 19.82 -44.79
C THR A 736 -32.95 20.01 -46.30
N GLU A 737 -33.34 18.95 -47.01
CA GLU A 737 -34.06 18.97 -48.28
C GLU A 737 -34.74 17.61 -48.49
#